data_AF-A0A667YNT7-F1
#
_entry.id   AF-A0A667YNT7-F1
#
_cell.length_a   1.000
_cell.length_b   1.000
_cell.length_c   1.000
_cell.angle_alpha   90.00
_cell.angle_beta   90.00
_cell.angle_gamma   90.00
#
_symmetry.space_group_name_H-M   'P 1'
#
loop_
_entity.id
_entity.type
_entity.pdbx_description
1 polymer ?
#
loop_
_entity_poly.entity_id
_entity_poly.type
_entity_poly.pdbx_seq_one_letter_code
_entity_poly.pdbx_strand_id
1 'polypeptide(L)'
;MVDSQYYLPNDIGIAALDCCEAFRLLSPRERMYAHHLSRAAWYGGLAVLLQTSPESANIFVLLQRIFRKQTPAQLEQVATAVGLSSEEYLAFLVYAAGLYANMGNYKSFGDTKFIPNLPKDKLKALVWASQAFQDQPGEMEALWNSCSCPLYSLEDRQKQLGLGDKGITTYFSGNCGLEDAELAQKFLDSQNLSAYNTRLFKRENGGKACYEVRLASAVQKDCAMDGESDSHCGNFNFEEKEFTVKRGDYAPLMEKVSYYVQQAQAHAANDNQKKMLEEYRRSFTFGSIEAHKEGSRYWIKDKGPIVESYIGFIESYRDPFGSRGEFEGFVAVVNKAMSERFAKLVSSAEILLPELPWPRDFEKDIFLKPDFTSLDVLTFAGSGIPAGINIPNYDDIRQSEGFKNVSLGNVLAVAYATQKDKLTFLEEEDKDVYIKWKGPSFEVQVGLHELLGHGSGKLFVQDDKGKFNFDQSKVINPETGEQVRVWYRGSETWDSKFSTIASSYEECRAECVGLYLCLNQQVLSIFGHEGQDAEDVVYINWLNMVRAGLLGLEFYTPESKSWRQAHMQARFVILRVLLEAGEGLVGLEEMTGQDGRPDARITLDRSKIHTVGKNAIHRFLCKLQVFKSTADVEGGRALYDSYSAVSDGGSHNFLRLRETVLLRKEARKMFVQANTRINGIVELVEYEGSAAGLIRSFIERFQEDAEQLEADLLELNKRDDDWKN
;
A
#
# COMPACT_ATOMS: atom_id res chain seq x y z
N MET A 1 29.66 8.38 -10.74
CA MET A 1 28.83 7.63 -9.77
C MET A 1 27.39 8.01 -10.01
N VAL A 2 26.49 7.03 -10.10
CA VAL A 2 25.04 7.28 -10.19
C VAL A 2 24.57 7.80 -8.84
N ASP A 3 23.66 8.77 -8.83
CA ASP A 3 23.03 9.22 -7.59
C ASP A 3 22.31 8.04 -6.91
N SER A 4 22.55 7.87 -5.60
CA SER A 4 21.92 6.84 -4.76
C SER A 4 20.40 6.82 -4.82
N GLN A 5 19.76 7.91 -5.24
CA GLN A 5 18.32 7.96 -5.46
C GLN A 5 17.84 7.01 -6.57
N TYR A 6 18.64 6.80 -7.62
CA TYR A 6 18.25 6.10 -8.85
C TYR A 6 18.82 4.69 -8.99
N TYR A 7 19.30 4.09 -7.90
CA TYR A 7 19.55 2.66 -7.86
C TYR A 7 19.02 2.06 -6.56
N LEU A 8 19.04 0.73 -6.50
CA LEU A 8 18.73 -0.04 -5.30
C LEU A 8 20.05 -0.50 -4.69
N PRO A 9 20.33 -0.20 -3.40
CA PRO A 9 21.62 -0.54 -2.80
C PRO A 9 21.75 -2.05 -2.62
N ASN A 10 22.98 -2.58 -2.70
CA ASN A 10 23.24 -4.02 -2.65
C ASN A 10 22.78 -4.67 -1.33
N ASP A 11 22.75 -3.89 -0.25
CA ASP A 11 22.33 -4.32 1.09
C ASP A 11 20.85 -4.03 1.37
N ILE A 12 20.04 -3.70 0.35
CA ILE A 12 18.59 -3.49 0.50
C ILE A 12 17.94 -4.68 1.20
N GLY A 13 17.05 -4.40 2.17
CA GLY A 13 16.37 -5.45 2.91
C GLY A 13 15.43 -6.24 2.00
N ILE A 14 15.53 -7.56 2.03
CA ILE A 14 14.63 -8.49 1.34
C ILE A 14 14.17 -9.52 2.36
N ALA A 15 12.88 -9.82 2.38
CA ALA A 15 12.34 -10.74 3.36
C ALA A 15 11.17 -11.54 2.78
N ALA A 16 11.06 -12.80 3.18
CA ALA A 16 9.97 -13.67 2.78
C ALA A 16 8.71 -13.37 3.61
N LEU A 17 7.55 -13.30 2.97
CA LEU A 17 6.26 -13.26 3.67
C LEU A 17 5.94 -14.66 4.18
N ASP A 18 5.84 -14.81 5.50
CA ASP A 18 5.38 -16.04 6.12
C ASP A 18 3.85 -16.16 5.99
N CYS A 19 3.39 -17.22 5.35
CA CYS A 19 1.99 -17.61 5.28
C CYS A 19 1.79 -19.10 5.56
N CYS A 20 2.81 -19.77 6.10
CA CYS A 20 2.86 -21.23 6.23
C CYS A 20 1.73 -21.77 7.11
N GLU A 21 1.59 -21.20 8.30
CA GLU A 21 0.57 -21.63 9.26
C GLU A 21 -0.83 -21.31 8.75
N ALA A 22 -1.02 -20.13 8.18
CA ALA A 22 -2.30 -19.72 7.59
C ALA A 22 -2.71 -20.68 6.44
N PHE A 23 -1.79 -21.02 5.54
CA PHE A 23 -2.03 -21.98 4.46
C PHE A 23 -2.30 -23.41 4.97
N ARG A 24 -1.58 -23.85 6.01
CA ARG A 24 -1.75 -25.18 6.62
C ARG A 24 -3.17 -25.39 7.12
N LEU A 25 -3.79 -24.34 7.67
CA LEU A 25 -5.14 -24.34 8.23
C LEU A 25 -6.27 -24.35 7.18
N LEU A 26 -5.95 -24.19 5.89
CA LEU A 26 -6.92 -24.27 4.81
C LEU A 26 -7.31 -25.72 4.51
N SER A 27 -8.61 -25.96 4.33
CA SER A 27 -9.15 -27.19 3.77
C SER A 27 -8.73 -27.37 2.30
N PRO A 28 -8.81 -28.61 1.74
CA PRO A 28 -8.45 -28.84 0.34
C PRO A 28 -9.23 -27.96 -0.66
N ARG A 29 -10.51 -27.68 -0.39
CA ARG A 29 -11.34 -26.80 -1.22
C ARG A 29 -10.88 -25.34 -1.15
N GLU A 30 -10.59 -24.84 0.06
CA GLU A 30 -10.08 -23.48 0.25
C GLU A 30 -8.70 -23.30 -0.38
N ARG A 31 -7.83 -24.32 -0.35
CA ARG A 31 -6.53 -24.27 -1.05
C ARG A 31 -6.70 -24.18 -2.56
N MET A 32 -7.64 -24.92 -3.17
CA MET A 32 -7.94 -24.81 -4.59
C MET A 32 -8.50 -23.43 -4.95
N TYR A 33 -9.41 -22.91 -4.11
CA TYR A 33 -9.93 -21.55 -4.26
C TYR A 33 -8.81 -20.50 -4.23
N ALA A 34 -7.96 -20.55 -3.20
CA ALA A 34 -6.82 -19.67 -3.03
C ALA A 34 -5.81 -19.80 -4.20
N HIS A 35 -5.51 -21.03 -4.63
CA HIS A 35 -4.59 -21.28 -5.74
C HIS A 35 -5.05 -20.59 -7.04
N HIS A 36 -6.30 -20.81 -7.45
CA HIS A 36 -6.80 -20.24 -8.69
C HIS A 36 -6.91 -18.71 -8.61
N LEU A 37 -7.31 -18.15 -7.47
CA LEU A 37 -7.29 -16.70 -7.28
C LEU A 37 -5.87 -16.12 -7.28
N SER A 38 -4.89 -16.81 -6.67
CA SER A 38 -3.49 -16.43 -6.73
C SER A 38 -2.97 -16.42 -8.17
N ARG A 39 -3.33 -17.43 -8.98
CA ARG A 39 -2.99 -17.44 -10.42
C ARG A 39 -3.62 -16.26 -11.14
N ALA A 40 -4.92 -15.99 -10.93
CA ALA A 40 -5.59 -14.83 -11.53
C ALA A 40 -4.89 -13.51 -11.17
N ALA A 41 -4.58 -13.31 -9.89
CA ALA A 41 -3.85 -12.12 -9.41
C ALA A 41 -2.50 -11.97 -10.10
N TRP A 42 -1.67 -13.04 -10.15
CA TRP A 42 -0.34 -12.97 -10.75
C TRP A 42 -0.34 -12.70 -12.26
N TYR A 43 -1.24 -13.30 -13.03
CA TYR A 43 -1.35 -12.98 -14.47
C TYR A 43 -1.82 -11.55 -14.69
N GLY A 44 -2.79 -11.08 -13.90
CA GLY A 44 -3.27 -9.71 -14.00
C GLY A 44 -2.20 -8.69 -13.59
N GLY A 45 -1.40 -9.00 -12.56
CA GLY A 45 -0.29 -8.16 -12.11
C GLY A 45 0.79 -7.91 -13.17
N LEU A 46 0.87 -8.73 -14.23
CA LEU A 46 1.76 -8.48 -15.36
C LEU A 46 1.30 -7.31 -16.23
N ALA A 47 0.03 -6.91 -16.18
CA ALA A 47 -0.46 -5.69 -16.84
C ALA A 47 0.25 -4.45 -16.28
N VAL A 48 0.69 -4.48 -15.01
CA VAL A 48 1.41 -3.38 -14.36
C VAL A 48 2.74 -3.05 -15.05
N LEU A 49 3.39 -4.03 -15.69
CA LEU A 49 4.57 -3.79 -16.53
C LEU A 49 4.24 -2.80 -17.66
N LEU A 50 3.07 -2.94 -18.28
CA LEU A 50 2.58 -2.08 -19.36
C LEU A 50 1.94 -0.78 -18.86
N GLN A 51 1.61 -0.70 -17.55
CA GLN A 51 1.15 0.52 -16.86
C GLN A 51 2.29 1.35 -16.25
N THR A 52 3.51 0.81 -16.18
CA THR A 52 4.66 1.46 -15.55
C THR A 52 5.50 2.26 -16.54
N SER A 53 6.16 1.58 -17.49
CA SER A 53 7.04 2.25 -18.46
C SER A 53 7.13 1.49 -19.78
N PRO A 54 7.48 2.17 -20.89
CA PRO A 54 7.59 1.53 -22.20
C PRO A 54 8.57 0.36 -22.28
N GLU A 55 9.60 0.34 -21.43
CA GLU A 55 10.65 -0.68 -21.40
C GLU A 55 10.41 -1.80 -20.39
N SER A 56 9.48 -1.64 -19.43
CA SER A 56 9.33 -2.57 -18.30
C SER A 56 9.01 -4.01 -18.74
N ALA A 57 8.08 -4.19 -19.69
CA ALA A 57 7.75 -5.52 -20.22
C ALA A 57 8.94 -6.20 -20.90
N ASN A 58 9.72 -5.46 -21.69
CA ASN A 58 10.87 -6.01 -22.40
C ASN A 58 12.00 -6.40 -21.43
N ILE A 59 12.23 -5.60 -20.39
CA ILE A 59 13.22 -5.93 -19.36
C ILE A 59 12.75 -7.16 -18.57
N PHE A 60 11.47 -7.25 -18.21
CA PHE A 60 10.91 -8.43 -17.54
C PHE A 60 11.16 -9.71 -18.35
N VAL A 61 10.84 -9.69 -19.65
CA VAL A 61 11.05 -10.84 -20.54
C VAL A 61 12.53 -11.17 -20.68
N LEU A 62 13.42 -10.17 -20.76
CA LEU A 62 14.87 -10.38 -20.81
C LEU A 62 15.35 -11.16 -19.57
N LEU A 63 14.93 -10.73 -18.39
CA LEU A 63 15.29 -11.37 -17.13
C LEU A 63 14.68 -12.78 -17.01
N GLN A 64 13.41 -12.95 -17.40
CA GLN A 64 12.74 -14.26 -17.42
C GLN A 64 13.50 -15.27 -18.28
N ARG A 65 13.91 -14.88 -19.50
CA ARG A 65 14.67 -15.76 -20.41
C ARG A 65 16.03 -16.15 -19.84
N ILE A 66 16.77 -15.19 -19.27
CA ILE A 66 18.07 -15.45 -18.64
C ILE A 66 17.92 -16.43 -17.49
N PHE A 67 17.05 -16.12 -16.52
CA PHE A 67 16.95 -16.89 -15.28
C PHE A 67 16.18 -18.21 -15.42
N ARG A 68 15.40 -18.40 -16.50
CA ARG A 68 14.84 -19.72 -16.85
C ARG A 68 15.92 -20.70 -17.29
N LYS A 69 16.97 -20.21 -17.95
CA LYS A 69 18.08 -21.04 -18.44
C LYS A 69 19.16 -21.26 -17.40
N GLN A 70 19.36 -20.30 -16.50
CA GLN A 70 20.39 -20.38 -15.46
C GLN A 70 19.88 -19.79 -14.16
N THR A 71 19.99 -20.56 -13.07
CA THR A 71 19.73 -20.04 -11.72
C THR A 71 20.69 -18.90 -11.37
N PRO A 72 20.40 -18.05 -10.37
CA PRO A 72 21.33 -17.03 -9.90
C PRO A 72 22.74 -17.60 -9.62
N ALA A 73 22.85 -18.74 -8.94
CA ALA A 73 24.14 -19.36 -8.67
C ALA A 73 24.88 -19.85 -9.94
N GLN A 74 24.16 -20.33 -10.96
CA GLN A 74 24.76 -20.74 -12.23
C GLN A 74 25.22 -19.54 -13.05
N LEU A 75 24.43 -18.46 -13.05
CA LEU A 75 24.75 -17.25 -13.79
C LEU A 75 25.90 -16.45 -13.14
N GLU A 76 26.09 -16.57 -11.82
CA GLU A 76 27.26 -16.00 -11.11
C GLU A 76 28.59 -16.54 -11.66
N GLN A 77 28.65 -17.82 -12.02
CA GLN A 77 29.85 -18.42 -12.63
C GLN A 77 30.16 -17.78 -13.99
N VAL A 78 29.12 -17.50 -14.78
CA VAL A 78 29.25 -16.78 -16.05
C VAL A 78 29.69 -15.33 -15.82
N ALA A 79 29.09 -14.65 -14.85
CA ALA A 79 29.43 -13.28 -14.48
C ALA A 79 30.91 -13.14 -14.07
N THR A 80 31.41 -14.08 -13.27
CA THR A 80 32.82 -14.15 -12.88
C THR A 80 33.72 -14.36 -14.10
N ALA A 81 33.35 -15.26 -15.02
CA ALA A 81 34.12 -15.54 -16.22
C ALA A 81 34.22 -14.34 -17.18
N VAL A 82 33.22 -13.47 -17.21
CA VAL A 82 33.23 -12.22 -18.01
C VAL A 82 33.76 -11.00 -17.23
N GLY A 83 34.27 -11.20 -16.01
CA GLY A 83 34.96 -10.16 -15.24
C GLY A 83 34.07 -9.23 -14.40
N LEU A 84 32.85 -9.64 -14.04
CA LEU A 84 32.08 -8.95 -13.00
C LEU A 84 32.62 -9.32 -11.61
N SER A 85 32.68 -8.34 -10.71
CA SER A 85 32.90 -8.62 -9.29
C SER A 85 31.64 -9.20 -8.64
N SER A 86 31.79 -9.81 -7.46
CA SER A 86 30.63 -10.27 -6.66
C SER A 86 29.68 -9.12 -6.31
N GLU A 87 30.20 -7.91 -6.06
CA GLU A 87 29.38 -6.72 -5.80
C GLU A 87 28.59 -6.27 -7.03
N GLU A 88 29.20 -6.30 -8.22
CA GLU A 88 28.51 -5.96 -9.48
C GLU A 88 27.44 -7.00 -9.83
N TYR A 89 27.72 -8.29 -9.58
CA TYR A 89 26.74 -9.35 -9.79
C TYR A 89 25.57 -9.25 -8.79
N LEU A 90 25.85 -8.95 -7.52
CA LEU A 90 24.82 -8.69 -6.52
C LEU A 90 23.96 -7.48 -6.90
N ALA A 91 24.56 -6.41 -7.41
CA ALA A 91 23.83 -5.25 -7.92
C ALA A 91 22.86 -5.61 -9.06
N PHE A 92 23.26 -6.53 -9.95
CA PHE A 92 22.38 -7.06 -10.99
C PHE A 92 21.22 -7.90 -10.41
N LEU A 93 21.50 -8.78 -9.44
CA LEU A 93 20.44 -9.55 -8.77
C LEU A 93 19.45 -8.64 -8.04
N VAL A 94 19.94 -7.61 -7.34
CA VAL A 94 19.11 -6.62 -6.65
C VAL A 94 18.27 -5.82 -7.65
N TYR A 95 18.82 -5.45 -8.80
CA TYR A 95 18.05 -4.80 -9.86
C TYR A 95 16.92 -5.69 -10.38
N ALA A 96 17.23 -6.96 -10.70
CA ALA A 96 16.24 -7.92 -11.20
C ALA A 96 15.13 -8.17 -10.16
N ALA A 97 15.51 -8.36 -8.89
CA ALA A 97 14.57 -8.50 -7.78
C ALA A 97 13.71 -7.24 -7.61
N GLY A 98 14.30 -6.05 -7.74
CA GLY A 98 13.60 -4.76 -7.73
C GLY A 98 12.56 -4.64 -8.82
N LEU A 99 12.89 -5.04 -10.04
CA LEU A 99 11.95 -5.01 -11.16
C LEU A 99 10.77 -5.94 -10.92
N TYR A 100 11.01 -7.16 -10.43
CA TYR A 100 9.95 -8.10 -10.09
C TYR A 100 9.08 -7.60 -8.93
N ALA A 101 9.68 -7.03 -7.89
CA ALA A 101 8.95 -6.52 -6.73
C ALA A 101 8.07 -5.29 -7.04
N ASN A 102 8.42 -4.50 -8.07
CA ASN A 102 7.68 -3.30 -8.46
C ASN A 102 6.84 -3.49 -9.74
N MET A 103 6.91 -4.67 -10.37
CA MET A 103 6.38 -4.91 -11.72
C MET A 103 6.79 -3.82 -12.72
N GLY A 104 8.06 -3.40 -12.67
CA GLY A 104 8.61 -2.36 -13.53
C GLY A 104 9.87 -1.70 -12.96
N ASN A 105 10.50 -0.82 -13.74
CA ASN A 105 11.75 -0.15 -13.39
C ASN A 105 11.58 1.22 -12.68
N TYR A 106 10.42 1.45 -12.06
CA TYR A 106 10.11 2.60 -11.22
C TYR A 106 9.64 2.12 -9.85
N LYS A 107 10.12 2.76 -8.79
CA LYS A 107 9.72 2.43 -7.40
C LYS A 107 8.24 2.74 -7.23
N SER A 108 7.43 1.76 -6.82
CA SER A 108 5.99 1.97 -6.54
C SER A 108 5.75 2.95 -5.40
N PHE A 109 6.71 3.07 -4.48
CA PHE A 109 6.71 4.10 -3.46
C PHE A 109 7.67 5.23 -3.86
N GLY A 110 7.10 6.30 -4.41
CA GLY A 110 7.83 7.52 -4.81
C GLY A 110 8.04 7.70 -6.31
N ASP A 111 7.55 6.78 -7.15
CA ASP A 111 7.48 6.88 -8.61
C ASP A 111 8.78 7.32 -9.30
N THR A 112 9.90 6.94 -8.71
CA THR A 112 11.24 7.30 -9.17
C THR A 112 11.89 6.12 -9.90
N LYS A 113 12.55 6.40 -11.03
CA LYS A 113 13.27 5.37 -11.81
C LYS A 113 14.39 4.75 -10.98
N PHE A 114 14.66 3.46 -11.19
CA PHE A 114 15.89 2.84 -10.75
C PHE A 114 16.58 2.07 -11.87
N ILE A 115 17.91 2.16 -11.93
CA ILE A 115 18.75 1.53 -12.94
C ILE A 115 19.69 0.50 -12.30
N PRO A 116 20.25 -0.44 -13.08
CA PRO A 116 21.22 -1.39 -12.55
C PRO A 116 22.49 -0.67 -12.04
N ASN A 117 22.92 -0.97 -10.81
CA ASN A 117 24.13 -0.37 -10.20
C ASN A 117 25.43 -1.07 -10.64
N LEU A 118 25.59 -1.26 -11.95
CA LEU A 118 26.78 -1.82 -12.60
C LEU A 118 26.94 -1.24 -14.01
N PRO A 119 28.16 -1.17 -14.58
CA PRO A 119 28.37 -0.63 -15.92
C PRO A 119 27.56 -1.35 -17.00
N LYS A 120 26.92 -0.59 -17.90
CA LYS A 120 26.10 -1.12 -19.00
C LYS A 120 26.83 -2.15 -19.87
N ASP A 121 28.10 -1.90 -20.20
CA ASP A 121 28.89 -2.82 -21.03
C ASP A 121 29.19 -4.14 -20.34
N LYS A 122 29.36 -4.13 -19.01
CA LYS A 122 29.51 -5.35 -18.20
C LYS A 122 28.22 -6.15 -18.14
N LEU A 123 27.07 -5.49 -17.94
CA LEU A 123 25.79 -6.18 -18.00
C LEU A 123 25.56 -6.78 -19.39
N LYS A 124 25.88 -6.04 -20.46
CA LYS A 124 25.83 -6.56 -21.83
C LYS A 124 26.70 -7.80 -22.01
N ALA A 125 27.94 -7.78 -21.51
CA ALA A 125 28.84 -8.94 -21.58
C ALA A 125 28.25 -10.17 -20.87
N LEU A 126 27.65 -9.99 -19.69
CA LEU A 126 26.94 -11.07 -18.99
C LEU A 126 25.76 -11.62 -19.82
N VAL A 127 24.94 -10.74 -20.40
CA VAL A 127 23.81 -11.16 -21.25
C VAL A 127 24.30 -11.97 -22.43
N TRP A 128 25.33 -11.51 -23.15
CA TRP A 128 25.91 -12.22 -24.30
C TRP A 128 26.51 -13.58 -23.93
N ALA A 129 27.11 -13.69 -22.75
CA ALA A 129 27.68 -14.94 -22.26
C ALA A 129 26.66 -15.89 -21.62
N SER A 130 25.42 -15.44 -21.38
CA SER A 130 24.36 -16.27 -20.79
C SER A 130 23.91 -17.38 -21.74
N GLN A 131 23.47 -18.51 -21.17
CA GLN A 131 22.93 -19.63 -21.93
C GLN A 131 21.69 -19.23 -22.75
N ALA A 132 20.88 -18.28 -22.26
CA ALA A 132 19.74 -17.75 -23.00
C ALA A 132 20.16 -17.09 -24.32
N PHE A 133 21.27 -16.34 -24.31
CA PHE A 133 21.84 -15.76 -25.53
C PHE A 133 22.46 -16.82 -26.44
N GLN A 134 23.16 -17.81 -25.88
CA GLN A 134 23.73 -18.90 -26.67
C GLN A 134 22.65 -19.74 -27.37
N ASP A 135 21.51 -19.95 -26.73
CA ASP A 135 20.37 -20.68 -27.30
C ASP A 135 19.64 -19.88 -28.39
N GLN A 136 19.44 -18.56 -28.18
CA GLN A 136 18.63 -17.69 -29.05
C GLN A 136 19.29 -16.32 -29.27
N PRO A 137 20.42 -16.23 -29.99
CA PRO A 137 21.20 -15.00 -30.08
C PRO A 137 20.45 -13.84 -30.74
N GLY A 138 19.73 -14.11 -31.84
CA GLY A 138 18.99 -13.07 -32.57
C GLY A 138 17.84 -12.47 -31.77
N GLU A 139 17.09 -13.29 -31.04
CA GLU A 139 15.99 -12.81 -30.20
C GLU A 139 16.50 -12.04 -28.98
N MET A 140 17.53 -12.55 -28.31
CA MET A 140 18.11 -11.89 -27.14
C MET A 140 18.78 -10.57 -27.51
N GLU A 141 19.43 -10.49 -28.67
CA GLU A 141 19.99 -9.23 -29.18
C GLU A 141 18.88 -8.22 -29.51
N ALA A 142 17.82 -8.63 -30.21
CA ALA A 142 16.68 -7.76 -30.50
C ALA A 142 16.02 -7.24 -29.22
N LEU A 143 15.85 -8.11 -28.23
CA LEU A 143 15.27 -7.76 -26.94
C LEU A 143 16.17 -6.78 -26.16
N TRP A 144 17.47 -7.05 -26.06
CA TRP A 144 18.43 -6.12 -25.47
C TRP A 144 18.43 -4.76 -26.16
N ASN A 145 18.40 -4.73 -27.49
CA ASN A 145 18.38 -3.48 -28.25
C ASN A 145 17.10 -2.68 -28.01
N SER A 146 15.97 -3.34 -27.78
CA SER A 146 14.69 -2.68 -27.51
C SER A 146 14.64 -1.96 -26.16
N CYS A 147 15.41 -2.38 -25.15
CA CYS A 147 15.28 -1.85 -23.79
C CYS A 147 16.58 -1.35 -23.16
N SER A 148 17.76 -1.67 -23.67
CA SER A 148 19.03 -1.36 -22.98
C SER A 148 19.38 0.13 -22.90
N CYS A 149 18.85 0.96 -23.80
CA CYS A 149 19.00 2.42 -23.70
C CYS A 149 18.14 2.98 -22.56
N PRO A 150 16.79 2.83 -22.58
CA PRO A 150 15.96 3.31 -21.50
C PRO A 150 16.25 2.61 -20.15
N LEU A 151 16.76 1.37 -20.14
CA LEU A 151 17.21 0.65 -18.94
C LEU A 151 18.21 1.44 -18.08
N TYR A 152 19.10 2.22 -18.72
CA TYR A 152 20.16 2.98 -18.05
C TYR A 152 19.99 4.50 -18.13
N SER A 153 19.01 4.98 -18.91
CA SER A 153 18.84 6.41 -19.12
C SER A 153 18.24 7.08 -17.88
N LEU A 154 18.89 8.19 -17.49
CA LEU A 154 18.48 9.11 -16.44
C LEU A 154 18.36 10.53 -17.03
N GLU A 155 17.87 10.64 -18.25
CA GLU A 155 17.38 11.92 -18.77
C GLU A 155 16.29 12.48 -17.85
N ASP A 156 16.19 13.81 -17.75
CA ASP A 156 15.37 14.45 -16.71
C ASP A 156 13.89 14.01 -16.74
N ARG A 157 13.31 13.90 -17.94
CA ARG A 157 11.93 13.40 -18.13
C ARG A 157 11.75 11.95 -17.68
N GLN A 158 12.82 11.15 -17.69
CA GLN A 158 12.74 9.72 -17.35
C GLN A 158 12.95 9.46 -15.85
N LYS A 159 13.40 10.44 -15.05
CA LYS A 159 13.72 10.19 -13.64
C LYS A 159 12.50 9.85 -12.77
N GLN A 160 11.30 10.23 -13.21
CA GLN A 160 10.05 10.03 -12.46
C GLN A 160 8.85 9.78 -13.39
N LEU A 161 7.77 9.26 -12.83
CA LEU A 161 6.49 9.19 -13.54
C LEU A 161 5.81 10.56 -13.59
N GLY A 162 5.10 10.86 -14.66
CA GLY A 162 4.41 12.13 -14.85
C GLY A 162 3.90 12.38 -16.27
N LEU A 163 3.06 13.40 -16.44
CA LEU A 163 2.54 13.88 -17.73
C LEU A 163 3.45 14.94 -18.36
N GLY A 164 3.46 14.99 -19.71
CA GLY A 164 4.23 15.97 -20.48
C GLY A 164 5.71 15.97 -20.10
N ASP A 165 6.26 17.16 -19.86
CA ASP A 165 7.67 17.36 -19.52
C ASP A 165 8.02 16.94 -18.08
N LYS A 166 7.02 16.66 -17.24
CA LYS A 166 7.24 16.34 -15.82
C LYS A 166 7.73 14.91 -15.60
N GLY A 167 7.54 14.00 -16.55
CA GLY A 167 7.85 12.59 -16.36
C GLY A 167 7.51 11.73 -17.57
N ILE A 168 7.55 10.42 -17.36
CA ILE A 168 6.96 9.43 -18.28
C ILE A 168 5.70 8.81 -17.69
N THR A 169 4.79 8.37 -18.54
CA THR A 169 3.64 7.56 -18.12
C THR A 169 3.22 6.68 -19.28
N THR A 170 2.57 5.56 -18.98
CA THR A 170 1.99 4.67 -19.98
C THR A 170 0.47 4.54 -19.83
N TYR A 171 -0.13 5.26 -18.87
CA TYR A 171 -1.58 5.50 -18.82
C TYR A 171 -2.05 6.42 -19.96
N PHE A 172 -1.12 7.24 -20.46
CA PHE A 172 -1.29 8.16 -21.58
C PHE A 172 -0.21 7.92 -22.63
N SER A 173 -0.47 8.25 -23.90
CA SER A 173 0.60 8.36 -24.89
C SER A 173 1.58 9.49 -24.54
N GLY A 174 2.84 9.36 -24.97
CA GLY A 174 3.95 10.25 -24.58
C GLY A 174 3.74 11.72 -24.95
N ASN A 175 2.91 12.00 -25.95
CA ASN A 175 2.53 13.34 -26.39
C ASN A 175 1.39 13.98 -25.57
N CYS A 176 0.81 13.31 -24.57
CA CYS A 176 -0.25 13.86 -23.73
C CYS A 176 0.26 14.77 -22.61
N GLY A 177 -0.42 15.90 -22.40
CA GLY A 177 -0.27 16.81 -21.28
C GLY A 177 -1.48 16.79 -20.33
N LEU A 178 -1.49 17.71 -19.36
CA LEU A 178 -2.57 17.82 -18.38
C LEU A 178 -3.91 18.19 -19.03
N GLU A 179 -3.90 19.07 -20.03
CA GLU A 179 -5.11 19.50 -20.74
C GLU A 179 -5.80 18.33 -21.45
N ASP A 180 -5.02 17.40 -22.02
CA ASP A 180 -5.54 16.19 -22.66
C ASP A 180 -6.21 15.27 -21.63
N ALA A 181 -5.61 15.13 -20.44
CA ALA A 181 -6.14 14.32 -19.36
C ALA A 181 -7.45 14.89 -18.79
N GLU A 182 -7.51 16.22 -18.57
CA GLU A 182 -8.72 16.92 -18.14
C GLU A 182 -9.85 16.80 -19.16
N LEU A 183 -9.54 16.97 -20.45
CA LEU A 183 -10.53 16.83 -21.52
C LEU A 183 -11.07 15.40 -21.60
N ALA A 184 -10.19 14.40 -21.52
CA ALA A 184 -10.61 13.01 -21.51
C ALA A 184 -11.47 12.68 -20.28
N GLN A 185 -11.16 13.23 -19.11
CA GLN A 185 -11.99 13.03 -17.92
C GLN A 185 -13.39 13.61 -18.11
N LYS A 186 -13.51 14.85 -18.63
CA LYS A 186 -14.82 15.44 -18.95
C LYS A 186 -15.60 14.60 -19.95
N PHE A 187 -14.93 14.04 -20.96
CA PHE A 187 -15.54 13.14 -21.92
C PHE A 187 -16.07 11.87 -21.22
N LEU A 188 -15.23 11.21 -20.41
CA LEU A 188 -15.60 10.00 -19.66
C LEU A 188 -16.81 10.25 -18.74
N ASP A 189 -16.81 11.36 -18.01
CA ASP A 189 -17.91 11.77 -17.14
C ASP A 189 -19.20 11.99 -17.95
N SER A 190 -19.12 12.63 -19.13
CA SER A 190 -20.27 12.84 -20.01
C SER A 190 -20.90 11.54 -20.53
N GLN A 191 -20.11 10.46 -20.61
CA GLN A 191 -20.56 9.14 -21.05
C GLN A 191 -20.93 8.22 -19.87
N ASN A 192 -20.84 8.71 -18.62
CA ASN A 192 -20.90 7.89 -17.41
C ASN A 192 -19.95 6.68 -17.46
N LEU A 193 -18.78 6.86 -18.06
CA LEU A 193 -17.77 5.81 -18.21
C LEU A 193 -16.66 6.01 -17.19
N SER A 194 -16.44 5.03 -16.31
CA SER A 194 -15.38 5.09 -15.32
C SER A 194 -13.98 5.02 -15.95
N ALA A 195 -13.04 5.80 -15.42
CA ALA A 195 -11.65 5.81 -15.88
C ALA A 195 -10.81 4.62 -15.37
N TYR A 196 -11.25 3.90 -14.33
CA TYR A 196 -10.44 2.92 -13.60
C TYR A 196 -9.73 1.90 -14.49
N ASN A 197 -10.41 1.32 -15.49
CA ASN A 197 -9.84 0.31 -16.38
C ASN A 197 -9.49 0.85 -17.77
N THR A 198 -9.12 2.14 -17.87
CA THR A 198 -8.87 2.81 -19.16
C THR A 198 -7.46 3.36 -19.30
N ARG A 199 -7.01 3.48 -20.56
CA ARG A 199 -5.86 4.31 -20.98
C ARG A 199 -6.26 5.31 -22.07
N LEU A 200 -5.49 6.38 -22.23
CA LEU A 200 -5.74 7.43 -23.22
C LEU A 200 -4.60 7.57 -24.23
N PHE A 201 -4.91 7.50 -25.51
CA PHE A 201 -3.94 7.69 -26.59
C PHE A 201 -4.33 8.86 -27.47
N LYS A 202 -3.40 9.77 -27.74
CA LYS A 202 -3.62 10.94 -28.59
C LYS A 202 -2.89 10.80 -29.91
N ARG A 203 -3.62 10.93 -31.01
CA ARG A 203 -3.09 11.02 -32.38
C ARG A 203 -3.47 12.35 -33.01
N GLU A 204 -2.69 12.80 -33.98
CA GLU A 204 -3.10 13.91 -34.85
C GLU A 204 -3.66 13.36 -36.17
N ASN A 205 -4.84 13.83 -36.56
CA ASN A 205 -5.45 13.53 -37.85
C ASN A 205 -5.85 14.85 -38.53
N GLY A 206 -5.23 15.18 -39.66
CA GLY A 206 -5.53 16.41 -40.42
C GLY A 206 -5.35 17.71 -39.62
N GLY A 207 -4.38 17.74 -38.69
CA GLY A 207 -4.12 18.90 -37.82
C GLY A 207 -5.08 19.03 -36.63
N LYS A 208 -5.93 18.03 -36.38
CA LYS A 208 -6.79 17.95 -35.20
C LYS A 208 -6.36 16.79 -34.30
N ALA A 209 -6.37 17.03 -32.99
CA ALA A 209 -6.18 15.97 -32.01
C ALA A 209 -7.40 15.04 -31.99
N CYS A 210 -7.15 13.74 -32.10
CA CYS A 210 -8.12 12.67 -31.91
C CYS A 210 -7.65 11.77 -30.76
N TYR A 211 -8.58 11.35 -29.92
CA TYR A 211 -8.30 10.56 -28.72
C TYR A 211 -8.86 9.15 -28.85
N GLU A 212 -8.10 8.17 -28.38
CA GLU A 212 -8.55 6.80 -28.18
C GLU A 212 -8.59 6.50 -26.68
N VAL A 213 -9.78 6.21 -26.16
CA VAL A 213 -9.98 5.65 -24.82
C VAL A 213 -10.01 4.14 -24.97
N ARG A 214 -9.07 3.44 -24.35
CA ARG A 214 -8.95 1.98 -24.47
C ARG A 214 -9.28 1.30 -23.15
N LEU A 215 -10.30 0.44 -23.14
CA LEU A 215 -10.75 -0.34 -21.99
C LEU A 215 -9.98 -1.67 -21.92
N ALA A 216 -9.54 -2.03 -20.71
CA ALA A 216 -8.95 -3.34 -20.43
C ALA A 216 -10.01 -4.44 -20.47
N SER A 217 -9.79 -5.47 -21.31
CA SER A 217 -10.71 -6.59 -21.47
C SER A 217 -10.11 -7.72 -22.32
N ALA A 218 -10.58 -8.95 -22.11
CA ALA A 218 -10.19 -10.11 -22.92
C ALA A 218 -10.77 -10.03 -24.35
N VAL A 219 -12.02 -9.56 -24.47
CA VAL A 219 -12.67 -9.40 -25.77
C VAL A 219 -12.12 -8.15 -26.48
N GLN A 220 -11.65 -8.33 -27.71
CA GLN A 220 -11.11 -7.24 -28.53
C GLN A 220 -12.12 -6.65 -29.51
N LYS A 221 -13.21 -7.38 -29.80
CA LYS A 221 -14.25 -6.91 -30.72
C LYS A 221 -15.24 -6.03 -29.98
N ASP A 222 -15.71 -4.99 -30.66
CA ASP A 222 -16.81 -4.16 -30.16
C ASP A 222 -18.11 -4.97 -30.24
N CYS A 223 -18.53 -5.56 -29.12
CA CYS A 223 -19.80 -6.26 -28.99
C CYS A 223 -20.55 -5.78 -27.75
N ALA A 224 -21.87 -5.67 -27.86
CA ALA A 224 -22.74 -5.44 -26.71
C ALA A 224 -22.66 -6.64 -25.75
N MET A 225 -22.67 -6.37 -24.44
CA MET A 225 -22.78 -7.42 -23.43
C MET A 225 -24.24 -7.93 -23.36
N ASP A 226 -24.43 -9.21 -23.05
CA ASP A 226 -25.77 -9.73 -22.74
C ASP A 226 -26.35 -8.97 -21.54
N GLY A 227 -27.42 -8.20 -21.77
CA GLY A 227 -28.10 -7.39 -20.76
C GLY A 227 -27.68 -5.91 -20.69
N GLU A 228 -26.70 -5.46 -21.48
CA GLU A 228 -26.46 -4.02 -21.70
C GLU A 228 -27.26 -3.54 -22.93
N SER A 229 -27.96 -2.40 -22.80
CA SER A 229 -28.79 -1.87 -23.89
C SER A 229 -27.98 -1.22 -25.01
N ASP A 230 -26.79 -0.67 -24.73
CA ASP A 230 -25.88 -0.03 -25.69
C ASP A 230 -24.41 -0.24 -25.28
N SER A 231 -23.52 -0.47 -26.26
CA SER A 231 -22.07 -0.54 -26.03
C SER A 231 -21.47 0.86 -25.96
N HIS A 232 -20.69 1.16 -24.91
CA HIS A 232 -19.90 2.40 -24.84
C HIS A 232 -18.78 2.50 -25.90
N CYS A 233 -18.44 1.41 -26.59
CA CYS A 233 -17.47 1.42 -27.69
C CYS A 233 -18.07 2.05 -28.95
N GLY A 234 -17.32 2.96 -29.58
CA GLY A 234 -17.78 3.72 -30.73
C GLY A 234 -16.98 4.98 -30.98
N ASN A 235 -17.44 5.79 -31.94
CA ASN A 235 -16.86 7.10 -32.24
C ASN A 235 -17.79 8.21 -31.74
N PHE A 236 -17.20 9.23 -31.13
CA PHE A 236 -17.88 10.34 -30.47
C PHE A 236 -17.23 11.65 -30.88
N ASN A 237 -18.02 12.72 -30.89
CA ASN A 237 -17.52 14.08 -30.98
C ASN A 237 -17.78 14.78 -29.64
N PHE A 238 -16.74 15.30 -29.02
CA PHE A 238 -16.82 16.00 -27.74
C PHE A 238 -15.92 17.24 -27.79
N GLU A 239 -16.49 18.42 -27.52
CA GLU A 239 -15.79 19.71 -27.61
C GLU A 239 -14.94 19.88 -28.89
N GLU A 240 -15.53 19.55 -30.05
CA GLU A 240 -14.90 19.62 -31.39
C GLU A 240 -13.70 18.66 -31.60
N LYS A 241 -13.47 17.73 -30.67
CA LYS A 241 -12.48 16.65 -30.77
C LYS A 241 -13.16 15.32 -31.03
N GLU A 242 -12.47 14.46 -31.77
CA GLU A 242 -12.91 13.09 -32.02
C GLU A 242 -12.42 12.19 -30.89
N PHE A 243 -13.33 11.42 -30.31
CA PHE A 243 -13.04 10.38 -29.33
C PHE A 243 -13.46 9.02 -29.89
N THR A 244 -12.57 8.03 -29.86
CA THR A 244 -12.90 6.64 -30.12
C THR A 244 -12.78 5.85 -28.82
N VAL A 245 -13.84 5.18 -28.41
CA VAL A 245 -13.81 4.25 -27.28
C VAL A 245 -13.67 2.84 -27.83
N LYS A 246 -12.60 2.13 -27.45
CA LYS A 246 -12.32 0.74 -27.85
C LYS A 246 -12.05 -0.13 -26.64
N ARG A 247 -12.17 -1.44 -26.81
CA ARG A 247 -11.76 -2.43 -25.80
C ARG A 247 -10.62 -3.32 -26.31
N GLY A 248 -10.19 -4.28 -25.51
CA GLY A 248 -9.08 -5.18 -25.82
C GLY A 248 -7.70 -4.75 -25.29
N ASP A 249 -7.63 -3.82 -24.33
CA ASP A 249 -6.36 -3.59 -23.63
C ASP A 249 -5.99 -4.80 -22.77
N TYR A 250 -4.71 -5.18 -22.79
CA TYR A 250 -4.17 -6.34 -22.07
C TYR A 250 -4.89 -7.68 -22.34
N ALA A 251 -5.54 -7.83 -23.51
CA ALA A 251 -6.44 -8.93 -23.81
C ALA A 251 -5.97 -10.35 -23.42
N PRO A 252 -4.77 -10.83 -23.80
CA PRO A 252 -4.33 -12.17 -23.43
C PRO A 252 -4.14 -12.33 -21.91
N LEU A 253 -3.74 -11.27 -21.19
CA LEU A 253 -3.66 -11.30 -19.73
C LEU A 253 -5.06 -11.33 -19.10
N MET A 254 -5.99 -10.51 -19.60
CA MET A 254 -7.37 -10.48 -19.10
C MET A 254 -8.11 -11.80 -19.36
N GLU A 255 -7.79 -12.49 -20.45
CA GLU A 255 -8.27 -13.86 -20.72
C GLU A 255 -7.79 -14.85 -19.65
N LYS A 256 -6.50 -14.80 -19.29
CA LYS A 256 -5.95 -15.64 -18.21
C LYS A 256 -6.59 -15.32 -16.87
N VAL A 257 -6.75 -14.04 -16.52
CA VAL A 257 -7.43 -13.62 -15.29
C VAL A 257 -8.86 -14.18 -15.26
N SER A 258 -9.63 -13.96 -16.33
CA SER A 258 -11.01 -14.44 -16.44
C SER A 258 -11.11 -15.97 -16.33
N TYR A 259 -10.20 -16.70 -16.96
CA TYR A 259 -10.10 -18.16 -16.86
C TYR A 259 -9.87 -18.63 -15.42
N TYR A 260 -8.87 -18.07 -14.71
CA TYR A 260 -8.58 -18.51 -13.34
C TYR A 260 -9.65 -18.06 -12.33
N VAL A 261 -10.28 -16.91 -12.54
CA VAL A 261 -11.47 -16.50 -11.77
C VAL A 261 -12.61 -17.52 -11.95
N GLN A 262 -12.82 -18.03 -13.17
CA GLN A 262 -13.80 -19.09 -13.43
C GLN A 262 -13.42 -20.40 -12.72
N GLN A 263 -12.15 -20.80 -12.74
CA GLN A 263 -11.70 -22.00 -12.02
C GLN A 263 -11.92 -21.85 -10.50
N ALA A 264 -11.62 -20.68 -9.93
CA ALA A 264 -11.88 -20.39 -8.51
C ALA A 264 -13.38 -20.46 -8.17
N GLN A 265 -14.26 -20.04 -9.06
CA GLN A 265 -15.72 -20.06 -8.85
C GLN A 265 -16.24 -21.46 -8.47
N ALA A 266 -15.67 -22.53 -9.01
CA ALA A 266 -16.04 -23.91 -8.70
C ALA A 266 -15.76 -24.30 -7.24
N HIS A 267 -14.86 -23.57 -6.57
CA HIS A 267 -14.42 -23.83 -5.20
C HIS A 267 -14.95 -22.82 -4.18
N ALA A 268 -15.66 -21.77 -4.62
CA ALA A 268 -16.24 -20.71 -3.77
C ALA A 268 -17.06 -21.27 -2.59
N ALA A 269 -16.86 -20.74 -1.39
CA ALA A 269 -17.43 -21.26 -0.15
C ALA A 269 -18.95 -21.01 -0.02
N ASN A 270 -19.46 -19.93 -0.62
CA ASN A 270 -20.85 -19.52 -0.55
C ASN A 270 -21.32 -18.80 -1.83
N ASP A 271 -22.59 -18.42 -1.88
CA ASP A 271 -23.18 -17.81 -3.06
C ASP A 271 -22.71 -16.37 -3.31
N ASN A 272 -22.33 -15.60 -2.28
CA ASN A 272 -21.74 -14.27 -2.47
C ASN A 272 -20.41 -14.39 -3.21
N GLN A 273 -19.55 -15.34 -2.81
CA GLN A 273 -18.29 -15.61 -3.51
C GLN A 273 -18.49 -16.09 -4.94
N LYS A 274 -19.51 -16.91 -5.21
CA LYS A 274 -19.80 -17.34 -6.59
C LYS A 274 -20.23 -16.17 -7.47
N LYS A 275 -21.10 -15.30 -6.96
CA LYS A 275 -21.64 -14.14 -7.69
C LYS A 275 -20.60 -13.04 -7.87
N MET A 276 -19.78 -12.75 -6.86
CA MET A 276 -18.69 -11.78 -7.02
C MET A 276 -17.71 -12.23 -8.11
N LEU A 277 -17.34 -13.52 -8.15
CA LEU A 277 -16.44 -14.05 -9.17
C LEU A 277 -17.08 -14.10 -10.56
N GLU A 278 -18.39 -14.34 -10.65
CA GLU A 278 -19.13 -14.24 -11.91
C GLU A 278 -19.05 -12.83 -12.50
N GLU A 279 -19.26 -11.82 -11.68
CA GLU A 279 -19.25 -10.42 -12.09
C GLU A 279 -17.83 -9.90 -12.34
N TYR A 280 -16.82 -10.32 -11.57
CA TYR A 280 -15.41 -10.05 -11.88
C TYR A 280 -15.00 -10.68 -13.21
N ARG A 281 -15.42 -11.92 -13.48
CA ARG A 281 -15.19 -12.57 -14.78
C ARG A 281 -15.80 -11.74 -15.91
N ARG A 282 -17.04 -11.28 -15.77
CA ARG A 282 -17.69 -10.39 -16.75
C ARG A 282 -16.91 -9.09 -16.94
N SER A 283 -16.46 -8.48 -15.85
CA SER A 283 -15.65 -7.26 -15.90
C SER A 283 -14.37 -7.46 -16.71
N PHE A 284 -13.57 -8.50 -16.43
CA PHE A 284 -12.33 -8.76 -17.18
C PHE A 284 -12.57 -9.24 -18.61
N THR A 285 -13.67 -9.95 -18.87
CA THR A 285 -13.99 -10.39 -20.23
C THR A 285 -14.39 -9.22 -21.12
N PHE A 286 -15.20 -8.29 -20.62
CA PHE A 286 -15.83 -7.26 -21.45
C PHE A 286 -15.37 -5.83 -21.19
N GLY A 287 -14.65 -5.58 -20.09
CA GLY A 287 -14.17 -4.26 -19.69
C GLY A 287 -15.22 -3.41 -18.96
N SER A 288 -16.18 -4.03 -18.26
CA SER A 288 -17.26 -3.32 -17.57
C SER A 288 -16.91 -3.04 -16.09
N ILE A 289 -16.78 -1.76 -15.73
CA ILE A 289 -16.63 -1.35 -14.33
C ILE A 289 -17.95 -1.52 -13.56
N GLU A 290 -19.11 -1.43 -14.19
CA GLU A 290 -20.38 -1.69 -13.52
C GLU A 290 -20.51 -3.16 -13.09
N ALA A 291 -20.01 -4.11 -13.90
CA ALA A 291 -19.87 -5.49 -13.46
C ALA A 291 -18.89 -5.62 -12.29
N HIS A 292 -17.76 -4.91 -12.30
CA HIS A 292 -16.83 -4.91 -11.17
C HIS A 292 -17.45 -4.37 -9.87
N LYS A 293 -18.21 -3.27 -9.98
CA LYS A 293 -19.01 -2.69 -8.89
C LYS A 293 -20.02 -3.69 -8.35
N GLU A 294 -20.75 -4.38 -9.22
CA GLU A 294 -21.71 -5.42 -8.79
C GLU A 294 -21.01 -6.58 -8.08
N GLY A 295 -19.87 -7.04 -8.59
CA GLY A 295 -19.04 -8.02 -7.89
C GLY A 295 -18.59 -7.53 -6.52
N SER A 296 -18.21 -6.26 -6.42
CA SER A 296 -17.80 -5.61 -5.17
C SER A 296 -18.94 -5.52 -4.14
N ARG A 297 -20.20 -5.35 -4.58
CA ARG A 297 -21.37 -5.41 -3.71
C ARG A 297 -21.54 -6.79 -3.08
N TYR A 298 -21.37 -7.86 -3.86
CA TYR A 298 -21.39 -9.23 -3.32
C TYR A 298 -20.22 -9.49 -2.39
N TRP A 299 -19.03 -8.97 -2.70
CA TRP A 299 -17.85 -9.09 -1.87
C TRP A 299 -18.04 -8.42 -0.49
N ILE A 300 -18.62 -7.21 -0.42
CA ILE A 300 -18.93 -6.55 0.86
C ILE A 300 -19.90 -7.38 1.71
N LYS A 301 -20.84 -8.07 1.06
CA LYS A 301 -21.84 -8.94 1.71
C LYS A 301 -21.25 -10.27 2.20
N ASP A 302 -20.09 -10.68 1.69
CA ASP A 302 -19.35 -11.84 2.19
C ASP A 302 -18.56 -11.48 3.46
N LYS A 303 -19.16 -11.72 4.64
CA LYS A 303 -18.56 -11.39 5.94
C LYS A 303 -17.72 -12.55 6.49
N GLY A 304 -16.51 -12.23 6.97
CA GLY A 304 -15.58 -13.18 7.58
C GLY A 304 -15.21 -14.42 6.75
N PRO A 305 -14.92 -14.33 5.43
CA PRO A 305 -14.48 -15.50 4.67
C PRO A 305 -13.09 -15.98 5.13
N ILE A 306 -12.85 -17.30 5.15
CA ILE A 306 -11.54 -17.86 5.53
C ILE A 306 -10.43 -17.47 4.55
N VAL A 307 -10.75 -17.49 3.25
CA VAL A 307 -9.89 -16.96 2.18
C VAL A 307 -10.55 -15.71 1.67
N GLU A 308 -9.94 -14.57 1.96
CA GLU A 308 -10.36 -13.25 1.52
C GLU A 308 -9.56 -12.85 0.29
N SER A 309 -10.20 -12.15 -0.65
CA SER A 309 -9.57 -11.76 -1.91
C SER A 309 -10.26 -10.59 -2.55
N TYR A 310 -9.51 -9.81 -3.31
CA TYR A 310 -10.04 -8.78 -4.20
C TYR A 310 -9.11 -8.63 -5.41
N ILE A 311 -9.64 -8.25 -6.57
CA ILE A 311 -8.88 -8.20 -7.83
C ILE A 311 -9.50 -7.19 -8.79
N GLY A 312 -8.68 -6.39 -9.47
CA GLY A 312 -9.12 -5.44 -10.49
C GLY A 312 -8.16 -4.28 -10.71
N PHE A 313 -8.68 -3.22 -11.34
CA PHE A 313 -7.98 -1.93 -11.45
C PHE A 313 -8.45 -1.04 -10.29
N ILE A 314 -7.72 -1.04 -9.17
CA ILE A 314 -8.26 -0.64 -7.87
C ILE A 314 -7.78 0.75 -7.44
N GLU A 315 -6.48 0.94 -7.33
CA GLU A 315 -5.88 2.14 -6.78
C GLU A 315 -5.37 3.08 -7.89
N SER A 316 -5.66 4.38 -7.78
CA SER A 316 -5.30 5.36 -8.81
C SER A 316 -4.06 6.20 -8.48
N TYR A 317 -3.24 5.78 -7.52
CA TYR A 317 -2.09 6.56 -7.02
C TYR A 317 -1.04 6.87 -8.08
N ARG A 318 -0.82 5.96 -9.04
CA ARG A 318 0.26 6.04 -10.04
C ARG A 318 -0.17 6.63 -11.38
N ASP A 319 -1.46 6.89 -11.57
CA ASP A 319 -1.93 7.74 -12.66
C ASP A 319 -1.55 9.19 -12.34
N PRO A 320 -0.73 9.89 -13.17
CA PRO A 320 -0.40 11.29 -12.93
C PRO A 320 -1.60 12.25 -12.86
N PHE A 321 -2.75 11.86 -13.42
CA PHE A 321 -4.02 12.57 -13.29
C PHE A 321 -4.87 12.08 -12.10
N GLY A 322 -4.68 10.83 -11.67
CA GLY A 322 -5.28 10.25 -10.46
C GLY A 322 -6.64 9.57 -10.62
N SER A 323 -7.08 9.20 -11.83
CA SER A 323 -8.40 8.57 -12.04
C SER A 323 -8.36 7.15 -12.63
N ARG A 324 -7.24 6.74 -13.23
CA ARG A 324 -7.04 5.38 -13.77
C ARG A 324 -6.44 4.48 -12.70
N GLY A 325 -6.97 3.27 -12.59
CA GLY A 325 -6.52 2.27 -11.63
C GLY A 325 -5.32 1.49 -12.14
N GLU A 326 -4.33 1.28 -11.27
CA GLU A 326 -3.35 0.22 -11.46
C GLU A 326 -3.99 -1.15 -11.21
N PHE A 327 -3.60 -2.18 -11.97
CA PHE A 327 -4.05 -3.54 -11.70
C PHE A 327 -3.43 -4.06 -10.40
N GLU A 328 -4.26 -4.58 -9.50
CA GLU A 328 -3.82 -5.37 -8.36
C GLU A 328 -4.75 -6.53 -8.08
N GLY A 329 -4.24 -7.54 -7.39
CA GLY A 329 -5.05 -8.63 -6.87
C GLY A 329 -4.39 -9.29 -5.67
N PHE A 330 -5.16 -9.55 -4.63
CA PHE A 330 -4.68 -10.23 -3.45
C PHE A 330 -5.52 -11.43 -3.06
N VAL A 331 -4.85 -12.38 -2.42
CA VAL A 331 -5.42 -13.53 -1.72
C VAL A 331 -4.78 -13.58 -0.35
N ALA A 332 -5.59 -13.54 0.69
CA ALA A 332 -5.13 -13.56 2.06
C ALA A 332 -6.00 -14.50 2.89
N VAL A 333 -5.40 -15.11 3.90
CA VAL A 333 -6.05 -16.10 4.75
C VAL A 333 -6.27 -15.50 6.12
N VAL A 334 -7.46 -15.70 6.68
CA VAL A 334 -7.76 -15.27 8.05
C VAL A 334 -6.79 -15.92 9.02
N ASN A 335 -6.06 -15.09 9.77
CA ASN A 335 -5.27 -15.56 10.89
C ASN A 335 -6.22 -15.87 12.05
N LYS A 336 -6.67 -17.13 12.15
CA LYS A 336 -7.67 -17.55 13.14
C LYS A 336 -7.26 -17.24 14.58
N ALA A 337 -5.98 -17.39 14.92
CA ALA A 337 -5.47 -17.08 16.25
C ALA A 337 -5.57 -15.59 16.56
N MET A 338 -5.17 -14.73 15.62
CA MET A 338 -5.27 -13.28 15.77
C MET A 338 -6.73 -12.82 15.79
N SER A 339 -7.56 -13.35 14.90
CA SER A 339 -9.00 -13.06 14.88
C SER A 339 -9.70 -13.52 16.16
N GLU A 340 -9.26 -14.60 16.81
CA GLU A 340 -9.77 -15.00 18.13
C GLU A 340 -9.38 -13.98 19.21
N ARG A 341 -8.14 -13.46 19.20
CA ARG A 341 -7.70 -12.40 20.12
C ARG A 341 -8.52 -11.12 19.90
N PHE A 342 -8.74 -10.73 18.64
CA PHE A 342 -9.59 -9.59 18.32
C PHE A 342 -11.05 -9.81 18.71
N ALA A 343 -11.61 -11.01 18.53
CA ALA A 343 -12.95 -11.34 19.00
C ALA A 343 -13.08 -11.21 20.53
N LYS A 344 -12.05 -11.65 21.28
CA LYS A 344 -11.97 -11.46 22.74
C LYS A 344 -11.88 -9.97 23.10
N LEU A 345 -11.09 -9.19 22.37
CA LEU A 345 -11.00 -7.74 22.56
C LEU A 345 -12.36 -7.04 22.29
N VAL A 346 -13.04 -7.39 21.20
CA VAL A 346 -14.39 -6.92 20.86
C VAL A 346 -15.39 -7.27 21.97
N SER A 347 -15.30 -8.48 22.53
CA SER A 347 -16.17 -8.89 23.65
C SER A 347 -15.88 -8.13 24.94
N SER A 348 -14.67 -7.59 25.09
CA SER A 348 -14.24 -6.80 26.25
C SER A 348 -14.42 -5.30 26.05
N ALA A 349 -14.84 -4.83 24.87
CA ALA A 349 -14.93 -3.41 24.52
C ALA A 349 -15.82 -2.62 25.50
N GLU A 350 -16.94 -3.18 25.94
CA GLU A 350 -17.84 -2.53 26.91
C GLU A 350 -17.20 -2.30 28.28
N ILE A 351 -16.18 -3.07 28.63
CA ILE A 351 -15.39 -2.93 29.87
C ILE A 351 -14.25 -1.92 29.66
N LEU A 352 -13.67 -1.87 28.47
CA LEU A 352 -12.51 -1.04 28.15
C LEU A 352 -12.86 0.40 27.77
N LEU A 353 -14.01 0.64 27.11
CA LEU A 353 -14.44 1.99 26.72
C LEU A 353 -14.55 2.97 27.90
N PRO A 354 -15.08 2.57 29.08
CA PRO A 354 -15.13 3.46 30.26
C PRO A 354 -13.76 3.87 30.82
N GLU A 355 -12.67 3.19 30.44
CA GLU A 355 -11.31 3.57 30.87
C GLU A 355 -10.76 4.77 30.08
N LEU A 356 -11.35 5.08 28.90
CA LEU A 356 -10.92 6.20 28.06
C LEU A 356 -11.12 7.55 28.77
N PRO A 357 -10.24 8.53 28.51
CA PRO A 357 -10.13 9.72 29.35
C PRO A 357 -11.18 10.81 29.02
N TRP A 358 -12.40 10.42 28.65
CA TRP A 358 -13.50 11.34 28.41
C TRP A 358 -14.78 10.88 29.14
N PRO A 359 -15.68 11.81 29.48
CA PRO A 359 -16.95 11.45 30.14
C PRO A 359 -17.81 10.51 29.28
N ARG A 360 -18.66 9.71 29.93
CA ARG A 360 -19.57 8.77 29.24
C ARG A 360 -20.44 9.43 28.17
N ASP A 361 -20.83 10.69 28.40
CA ASP A 361 -21.65 11.46 27.45
C ASP A 361 -20.93 11.74 26.11
N PHE A 362 -19.59 11.70 26.09
CA PHE A 362 -18.76 11.85 24.90
C PHE A 362 -18.48 10.51 24.21
N GLU A 363 -19.07 9.41 24.68
CA GLU A 363 -18.99 8.08 24.09
C GLU A 363 -20.31 7.68 23.44
N LYS A 364 -20.27 6.80 22.44
CA LYS A 364 -21.46 6.34 21.71
C LYS A 364 -22.46 5.68 22.66
N ASP A 365 -23.76 5.91 22.43
CA ASP A 365 -24.82 5.37 23.28
C ASP A 365 -24.80 3.83 23.27
N ILE A 366 -24.63 3.26 22.09
CA ILE A 366 -24.50 1.81 21.84
C ILE A 366 -23.21 1.58 21.06
N PHE A 367 -22.34 0.72 21.58
CA PHE A 367 -21.16 0.28 20.85
C PHE A 367 -21.56 -0.79 19.82
N LEU A 368 -21.42 -0.45 18.54
CA LEU A 368 -21.61 -1.41 17.46
C LEU A 368 -20.32 -2.20 17.29
N LYS A 369 -20.36 -3.50 17.59
CA LYS A 369 -19.21 -4.41 17.48
C LYS A 369 -18.78 -4.51 16.01
N PRO A 370 -17.61 -4.00 15.62
CA PRO A 370 -17.15 -4.12 14.24
C PRO A 370 -16.66 -5.55 13.95
N ASP A 371 -16.73 -5.93 12.68
CA ASP A 371 -16.09 -7.13 12.17
C ASP A 371 -14.63 -6.80 11.88
N PHE A 372 -13.71 -7.23 12.76
CA PHE A 372 -12.29 -6.91 12.67
C PHE A 372 -11.48 -8.17 12.42
N THR A 373 -10.81 -8.24 11.26
CA THR A 373 -10.15 -9.45 10.77
C THR A 373 -8.68 -9.17 10.45
N SER A 374 -7.77 -9.97 11.01
CA SER A 374 -6.36 -10.01 10.61
C SER A 374 -6.18 -11.03 9.49
N LEU A 375 -5.48 -10.65 8.42
CA LEU A 375 -5.18 -11.54 7.32
C LEU A 375 -3.68 -11.72 7.13
N ASP A 376 -3.29 -12.94 6.77
CA ASP A 376 -1.95 -13.25 6.28
C ASP A 376 -2.00 -13.37 4.77
N VAL A 377 -1.25 -12.51 4.08
CA VAL A 377 -1.16 -12.49 2.63
C VAL A 377 -0.50 -13.76 2.12
N LEU A 378 -1.21 -14.50 1.27
CA LEU A 378 -0.64 -15.58 0.46
C LEU A 378 -0.14 -15.05 -0.88
N THR A 379 -0.85 -14.07 -1.45
CA THR A 379 -0.52 -13.44 -2.73
C THR A 379 -0.98 -12.00 -2.72
N PHE A 380 -0.11 -11.09 -3.14
CA PHE A 380 -0.45 -9.72 -3.50
C PHE A 380 0.31 -9.38 -4.79
N ALA A 381 -0.38 -9.45 -5.92
CA ALA A 381 0.17 -9.14 -7.22
C ALA A 381 -0.12 -7.67 -7.58
N GLY A 382 0.89 -6.95 -8.05
CA GLY A 382 0.83 -5.52 -8.32
C GLY A 382 2.22 -4.89 -8.21
N SER A 383 2.28 -3.57 -8.11
CA SER A 383 3.55 -2.83 -7.95
C SER A 383 4.07 -2.78 -6.51
N GLY A 384 3.26 -3.15 -5.52
CA GLY A 384 3.66 -3.11 -4.11
C GLY A 384 2.67 -3.84 -3.21
N ILE A 385 3.09 -4.07 -1.96
CA ILE A 385 2.26 -4.70 -0.93
C ILE A 385 1.98 -3.66 0.16
N PRO A 386 0.72 -3.27 0.39
CA PRO A 386 0.35 -2.37 1.46
C PRO A 386 0.38 -3.09 2.82
N ALA A 387 0.35 -2.31 3.90
CA ALA A 387 0.21 -2.84 5.26
C ALA A 387 -1.25 -3.13 5.65
N GLY A 388 -2.19 -2.50 4.95
CA GLY A 388 -3.63 -2.61 5.15
C GLY A 388 -4.36 -1.95 3.99
N ILE A 389 -5.64 -2.26 3.84
CA ILE A 389 -6.48 -1.81 2.72
C ILE A 389 -7.88 -1.42 3.22
N ASN A 390 -8.48 -0.42 2.57
CA ASN A 390 -9.86 0.03 2.77
C ASN A 390 -10.53 0.12 1.40
N ILE A 391 -11.37 -0.86 1.07
CA ILE A 391 -11.93 -1.03 -0.29
C ILE A 391 -13.40 -1.52 -0.21
N PRO A 392 -14.21 -1.38 -1.28
CA PRO A 392 -13.86 -0.81 -2.60
C PRO A 392 -13.71 0.71 -2.59
N ASN A 393 -13.08 1.26 -3.64
CA ASN A 393 -12.92 2.71 -3.85
C ASN A 393 -14.16 3.38 -4.49
N TYR A 394 -15.28 2.67 -4.63
CA TYR A 394 -16.52 3.17 -5.23
C TYR A 394 -17.38 3.88 -4.19
N ASP A 395 -17.37 5.22 -4.16
CA ASP A 395 -18.06 6.00 -3.13
C ASP A 395 -19.57 5.74 -3.05
N ASP A 396 -20.23 5.46 -4.18
CA ASP A 396 -21.65 5.10 -4.21
C ASP A 396 -21.92 3.82 -3.41
N ILE A 397 -21.03 2.82 -3.52
CA ILE A 397 -21.10 1.58 -2.74
C ILE A 397 -20.69 1.83 -1.28
N ARG A 398 -19.61 2.58 -1.03
CA ARG A 398 -19.12 2.85 0.33
C ARG A 398 -20.17 3.55 1.20
N GLN A 399 -20.90 4.49 0.61
CA GLN A 399 -21.93 5.27 1.31
C GLN A 399 -23.24 4.49 1.51
N SER A 400 -23.62 3.63 0.55
CA SER A 400 -24.93 2.95 0.58
C SER A 400 -24.90 1.51 1.12
N GLU A 401 -23.80 0.79 0.93
CA GLU A 401 -23.67 -0.64 1.27
C GLU A 401 -22.51 -0.93 2.23
N GLY A 402 -21.46 -0.11 2.23
CA GLY A 402 -20.32 -0.18 3.15
C GLY A 402 -19.00 -0.56 2.47
N PHE A 403 -18.00 -0.91 3.27
CA PHE A 403 -16.64 -1.26 2.84
C PHE A 403 -16.03 -2.27 3.82
N LYS A 404 -14.87 -2.86 3.48
CA LYS A 404 -14.07 -3.66 4.44
C LYS A 404 -12.74 -2.97 4.72
N ASN A 405 -12.32 -3.04 5.98
CA ASN A 405 -10.98 -2.68 6.43
C ASN A 405 -10.21 -3.96 6.71
N VAL A 406 -8.99 -4.05 6.22
CA VAL A 406 -8.16 -5.24 6.37
C VAL A 406 -6.77 -4.82 6.81
N SER A 407 -6.25 -5.52 7.83
CA SER A 407 -4.86 -5.42 8.26
C SER A 407 -4.09 -6.67 7.79
N LEU A 408 -2.93 -6.46 7.16
CA LEU A 408 -2.10 -7.53 6.59
C LEU A 408 -0.96 -7.87 7.55
N GLY A 409 -1.24 -8.80 8.47
CA GLY A 409 -0.41 -9.11 9.65
C GLY A 409 1.01 -9.54 9.29
N ASN A 410 1.15 -10.52 8.40
CA ASN A 410 2.46 -10.99 7.95
C ASN A 410 3.28 -9.94 7.17
N VAL A 411 2.63 -9.00 6.46
CA VAL A 411 3.32 -7.88 5.80
C VAL A 411 3.88 -6.91 6.83
N LEU A 412 3.08 -6.58 7.85
CA LEU A 412 3.49 -5.74 8.97
C LEU A 412 4.67 -6.35 9.74
N ALA A 413 4.60 -7.66 10.03
CA ALA A 413 5.69 -8.39 10.69
C ALA A 413 7.02 -8.23 9.94
N VAL A 414 6.99 -8.39 8.61
CA VAL A 414 8.19 -8.27 7.77
C VAL A 414 8.65 -6.82 7.60
N ALA A 415 7.74 -5.87 7.39
CA ALA A 415 8.06 -4.46 7.27
C ALA A 415 8.89 -3.98 8.46
N TYR A 416 8.60 -4.51 9.66
CA TYR A 416 9.27 -4.14 10.90
C TYR A 416 10.44 -5.04 11.33
N ALA A 417 10.70 -6.15 10.62
CA ALA A 417 11.84 -7.03 10.88
C ALA A 417 13.16 -6.37 10.43
N THR A 418 13.78 -5.55 11.28
CA THR A 418 14.98 -4.77 10.94
C THR A 418 16.21 -5.35 11.63
N GLN A 419 17.33 -5.39 10.91
CA GLN A 419 18.62 -5.80 11.47
C GLN A 419 19.05 -4.82 12.58
N LYS A 420 19.77 -5.31 13.59
CA LYS A 420 20.20 -4.50 14.74
C LYS A 420 20.94 -3.23 14.32
N ASP A 421 21.90 -3.36 13.41
CA ASP A 421 22.72 -2.23 12.94
C ASP A 421 21.93 -1.20 12.13
N LYS A 422 20.77 -1.60 11.61
CA LYS A 422 19.83 -0.81 10.81
C LYS A 422 18.78 -0.07 11.66
N LEU A 423 18.71 -0.35 12.96
CA LEU A 423 17.84 0.38 13.88
C LEU A 423 18.44 1.75 14.23
N THR A 424 18.13 2.73 13.39
CA THR A 424 18.51 4.13 13.60
C THR A 424 17.84 4.72 14.84
N PHE A 425 18.56 5.64 15.48
CA PHE A 425 18.08 6.52 16.57
C PHE A 425 17.74 5.84 17.90
N LEU A 426 18.07 4.56 18.08
CA LEU A 426 17.90 3.81 19.33
C LEU A 426 19.22 3.57 20.03
N GLU A 427 19.19 3.47 21.37
CA GLU A 427 20.33 3.01 22.16
C GLU A 427 20.61 1.52 21.91
N GLU A 428 21.88 1.12 22.00
CA GLU A 428 22.29 -0.27 21.77
C GLU A 428 21.57 -1.28 22.69
N GLU A 429 21.25 -0.85 23.91
CA GLU A 429 20.56 -1.64 24.93
C GLU A 429 19.09 -1.90 24.56
N ASP A 430 18.45 -0.96 23.85
CA ASP A 430 17.05 -1.07 23.43
C ASP A 430 16.87 -1.92 22.17
N LYS A 431 17.89 -2.01 21.31
CA LYS A 431 17.74 -2.62 19.98
C LYS A 431 17.33 -4.09 20.02
N ASP A 432 17.90 -4.89 20.92
CA ASP A 432 17.56 -6.33 21.01
C ASP A 432 16.12 -6.54 21.50
N VAL A 433 15.71 -5.75 22.51
CA VAL A 433 14.35 -5.77 23.06
C VAL A 433 13.35 -5.27 22.01
N TYR A 434 13.71 -4.23 21.26
CA TYR A 434 12.92 -3.69 20.16
C TYR A 434 12.69 -4.72 19.06
N ILE A 435 13.74 -5.41 18.58
CA ILE A 435 13.60 -6.45 17.56
C ILE A 435 12.65 -7.56 18.03
N LYS A 436 12.80 -8.01 19.27
CA LYS A 436 11.99 -9.09 19.84
C LYS A 436 10.51 -8.71 19.95
N TRP A 437 10.21 -7.50 20.43
CA TRP A 437 8.85 -7.14 20.84
C TRP A 437 8.12 -6.19 19.89
N LYS A 438 8.77 -5.67 18.85
CA LYS A 438 8.16 -4.75 17.87
C LYS A 438 6.94 -5.36 17.15
N GLY A 439 6.98 -6.64 16.80
CA GLY A 439 5.84 -7.35 16.22
C GLY A 439 4.65 -7.41 17.19
N PRO A 440 4.82 -8.09 18.35
CA PRO A 440 3.77 -8.18 19.37
C PRO A 440 3.22 -6.83 19.86
N SER A 441 4.08 -5.83 20.07
CA SER A 441 3.65 -4.49 20.48
C SER A 441 2.80 -3.80 19.42
N PHE A 442 3.11 -4.04 18.14
CA PHE A 442 2.35 -3.48 17.03
C PHE A 442 0.99 -4.17 16.87
N GLU A 443 0.88 -5.48 17.11
CA GLU A 443 -0.40 -6.20 17.12
C GLU A 443 -1.36 -5.63 18.17
N VAL A 444 -0.86 -5.38 19.39
CA VAL A 444 -1.63 -4.72 20.46
C VAL A 444 -2.05 -3.32 20.02
N GLN A 445 -1.11 -2.52 19.49
CA GLN A 445 -1.38 -1.16 19.05
C GLN A 445 -2.46 -1.11 17.96
N VAL A 446 -2.35 -1.93 16.91
CA VAL A 446 -3.32 -1.98 15.79
C VAL A 446 -4.69 -2.44 16.29
N GLY A 447 -4.74 -3.51 17.09
CA GLY A 447 -6.01 -4.00 17.62
C GLY A 447 -6.75 -2.94 18.42
N LEU A 448 -6.04 -2.18 19.26
CA LEU A 448 -6.62 -1.07 20.02
C LEU A 448 -6.96 0.14 19.15
N HIS A 449 -6.06 0.54 18.25
CA HIS A 449 -6.20 1.69 17.36
C HIS A 449 -7.45 1.55 16.46
N GLU A 450 -7.63 0.41 15.82
CA GLU A 450 -8.74 0.17 14.91
C GLU A 450 -10.07 -0.01 15.66
N LEU A 451 -10.08 -0.85 16.70
CA LEU A 451 -11.31 -1.20 17.40
C LEU A 451 -11.77 -0.13 18.40
N LEU A 452 -10.88 0.32 19.28
CA LEU A 452 -11.21 1.20 20.40
C LEU A 452 -10.72 2.63 20.18
N GLY A 453 -9.79 2.85 19.25
CA GLY A 453 -9.48 4.16 18.69
C GLY A 453 -10.64 4.60 17.82
N HIS A 454 -10.66 4.25 16.53
CA HIS A 454 -11.70 4.69 15.59
C HIS A 454 -13.13 4.29 15.99
N GLY A 455 -13.30 3.14 16.65
CA GLY A 455 -14.62 2.68 17.09
C GLY A 455 -15.23 3.46 18.25
N SER A 456 -14.46 4.26 18.99
CA SER A 456 -14.92 5.03 20.15
C SER A 456 -15.24 6.49 19.84
N GLY A 457 -15.88 7.16 20.81
CA GLY A 457 -16.18 8.59 20.76
C GLY A 457 -17.46 8.93 19.98
N LYS A 458 -18.23 9.88 20.50
CA LYS A 458 -19.50 10.33 19.95
C LYS A 458 -19.36 11.70 19.30
N LEU A 459 -19.97 11.90 18.13
CA LEU A 459 -20.16 13.24 17.56
C LEU A 459 -21.49 13.80 18.05
N PHE A 460 -21.48 15.06 18.50
CA PHE A 460 -22.70 15.77 18.88
C PHE A 460 -23.33 16.39 17.64
N VAL A 461 -24.53 15.95 17.29
CA VAL A 461 -25.20 16.29 16.04
C VAL A 461 -26.60 16.84 16.32
N GLN A 462 -26.94 17.91 15.60
CA GLN A 462 -28.30 18.42 15.45
C GLN A 462 -28.78 18.12 14.02
N ASP A 463 -29.86 17.35 13.90
CA ASP A 463 -30.46 17.04 12.60
C ASP A 463 -31.20 18.24 11.98
N ASP A 464 -31.62 18.10 10.72
CA ASP A 464 -32.34 19.16 9.97
C ASP A 464 -33.69 19.54 10.60
N LYS A 465 -34.23 18.70 11.50
CA LYS A 465 -35.46 18.95 12.25
C LYS A 465 -35.19 19.62 13.60
N GLY A 466 -33.93 19.94 13.89
CA GLY A 466 -33.49 20.57 15.13
C GLY A 466 -33.36 19.62 16.32
N LYS A 467 -33.47 18.30 16.12
CA LYS A 467 -33.33 17.29 17.17
C LYS A 467 -31.86 16.96 17.39
N PHE A 468 -31.49 16.87 18.66
CA PHE A 468 -30.13 16.56 19.09
C PHE A 468 -29.98 15.07 19.40
N ASN A 469 -28.81 14.51 19.11
CA ASN A 469 -28.44 13.15 19.52
C ASN A 469 -27.81 13.09 20.94
N PHE A 470 -27.83 14.20 21.69
CA PHE A 470 -27.32 14.32 23.06
C PHE A 470 -28.18 15.29 23.89
N ASP A 471 -28.07 15.20 25.23
CA ASP A 471 -28.83 16.05 26.16
C ASP A 471 -28.05 17.34 26.49
N GLN A 472 -28.31 18.41 25.73
CA GLN A 472 -27.66 19.73 25.91
C GLN A 472 -27.75 20.28 27.34
N SER A 473 -28.78 19.90 28.11
CA SER A 473 -28.96 20.42 29.46
C SER A 473 -28.02 19.76 30.47
N LYS A 474 -27.54 18.55 30.16
CA LYS A 474 -26.74 17.71 31.07
C LYS A 474 -25.29 17.55 30.66
N VAL A 475 -25.00 17.55 29.36
CA VAL A 475 -23.64 17.30 28.87
C VAL A 475 -22.76 18.52 29.15
N ILE A 476 -21.74 18.33 29.98
CA ILE A 476 -20.74 19.33 30.36
C ILE A 476 -19.44 19.06 29.61
N ASN A 477 -18.89 20.10 28.99
CA ASN A 477 -17.56 20.06 28.39
C ASN A 477 -16.51 20.01 29.51
N PRO A 478 -15.70 18.93 29.60
CA PRO A 478 -14.74 18.77 30.70
C PRO A 478 -13.56 19.74 30.65
N GLU A 479 -13.28 20.35 29.49
CA GLU A 479 -12.19 21.35 29.35
C GLU A 479 -12.61 22.73 29.86
N THR A 480 -13.89 23.10 29.71
CA THR A 480 -14.39 24.43 30.08
C THR A 480 -15.24 24.44 31.36
N GLY A 481 -15.78 23.29 31.76
CA GLY A 481 -16.77 23.19 32.83
C GLY A 481 -18.15 23.74 32.46
N GLU A 482 -18.38 24.10 31.19
CA GLU A 482 -19.63 24.67 30.70
C GLU A 482 -20.44 23.67 29.87
N GLN A 483 -21.72 23.97 29.62
CA GLN A 483 -22.52 23.21 28.64
C GLN A 483 -21.93 23.32 27.23
N VAL A 484 -22.12 22.27 26.42
CA VAL A 484 -21.71 22.25 25.01
C VAL A 484 -22.47 23.30 24.19
N ARG A 485 -21.75 24.15 23.46
CA ARG A 485 -22.32 25.26 22.66
C ARG A 485 -22.17 25.11 21.14
N VAL A 486 -21.32 24.18 20.71
CA VAL A 486 -21.03 23.90 19.31
C VAL A 486 -21.22 22.40 19.03
N TRP A 487 -21.66 22.08 17.82
CA TRP A 487 -22.01 20.73 17.36
C TRP A 487 -22.10 20.71 15.83
N TYR A 488 -22.17 19.51 15.26
CA TYR A 488 -22.41 19.30 13.82
C TYR A 488 -23.89 19.55 13.49
N ARG A 489 -24.18 20.12 12.32
CA ARG A 489 -25.55 20.44 11.86
C ARG A 489 -25.84 19.80 10.50
N GLY A 490 -27.06 19.31 10.34
CA GLY A 490 -27.54 18.77 9.06
C GLY A 490 -26.63 17.67 8.51
N SER A 491 -26.08 17.87 7.32
CA SER A 491 -25.18 16.93 6.63
C SER A 491 -23.69 17.11 6.95
N GLU A 492 -23.33 17.96 7.91
CA GLU A 492 -21.94 18.19 8.30
C GLU A 492 -21.32 16.92 8.90
N THR A 493 -20.14 16.55 8.42
CA THR A 493 -19.36 15.41 8.89
C THR A 493 -18.06 15.86 9.54
N TRP A 494 -17.36 14.91 10.19
CA TRP A 494 -16.00 15.11 10.67
C TRP A 494 -15.09 15.67 9.57
N ASP A 495 -15.08 15.02 8.41
CA ASP A 495 -14.21 15.38 7.30
C ASP A 495 -14.59 16.74 6.70
N SER A 496 -15.89 17.06 6.58
CA SER A 496 -16.30 18.36 6.05
C SER A 496 -15.93 19.52 6.98
N LYS A 497 -15.91 19.27 8.30
CA LYS A 497 -15.59 20.30 9.31
C LYS A 497 -14.09 20.49 9.52
N PHE A 498 -13.37 19.40 9.72
CA PHE A 498 -11.93 19.44 10.04
C PHE A 498 -11.06 19.40 8.78
N SER A 499 -11.62 19.06 7.62
CA SER A 499 -11.02 19.19 6.29
C SER A 499 -9.58 18.66 6.28
N THR A 500 -8.60 19.51 5.97
CA THR A 500 -7.18 19.16 5.79
C THR A 500 -6.52 18.47 6.98
N ILE A 501 -7.02 18.63 8.20
CA ILE A 501 -6.45 17.97 9.39
C ILE A 501 -7.27 16.76 9.85
N ALA A 502 -8.46 16.53 9.27
CA ALA A 502 -9.42 15.54 9.74
C ALA A 502 -8.80 14.14 9.86
N SER A 503 -8.14 13.66 8.81
CA SER A 503 -7.52 12.33 8.82
C SER A 503 -6.40 12.25 9.85
N SER A 504 -5.42 13.14 9.79
CA SER A 504 -4.26 13.14 10.69
C SER A 504 -4.66 13.26 12.16
N TYR A 505 -5.62 14.15 12.46
CA TYR A 505 -6.13 14.33 13.83
C TYR A 505 -6.81 13.07 14.34
N GLU A 506 -7.62 12.41 13.51
CA GLU A 506 -8.28 11.16 13.90
C GLU A 506 -7.29 10.03 14.09
N GLU A 507 -6.27 9.92 13.23
CA GLU A 507 -5.17 8.97 13.42
C GLU A 507 -4.43 9.22 14.73
N CYS A 508 -4.17 10.48 15.08
CA CYS A 508 -3.53 10.85 16.33
C CYS A 508 -4.35 10.44 17.54
N ARG A 509 -5.67 10.63 17.47
CA ARG A 509 -6.60 10.19 18.51
C ARG A 509 -6.58 8.67 18.67
N ALA A 510 -6.66 7.92 17.57
CA ALA A 510 -6.67 6.46 17.59
C ALA A 510 -5.33 5.87 18.07
N GLU A 511 -4.19 6.42 17.62
CA GLU A 511 -2.86 6.04 18.11
C GLU A 511 -2.72 6.33 19.62
N CYS A 512 -3.23 7.48 20.11
CA CYS A 512 -3.27 7.80 21.54
C CYS A 512 -4.10 6.79 22.36
N VAL A 513 -5.25 6.34 21.83
CA VAL A 513 -6.06 5.28 22.47
C VAL A 513 -5.25 4.00 22.60
N GLY A 514 -4.54 3.59 21.54
CA GLY A 514 -3.66 2.41 21.57
C GLY A 514 -2.58 2.52 22.65
N LEU A 515 -1.87 3.65 22.72
CA LEU A 515 -0.86 3.88 23.76
C LEU A 515 -1.46 3.88 25.16
N TYR A 516 -2.63 4.48 25.33
CA TYR A 516 -3.27 4.61 26.63
C TYR A 516 -3.80 3.26 27.15
N LEU A 517 -4.49 2.49 26.29
CA LEU A 517 -5.10 1.21 26.67
C LEU A 517 -4.11 0.05 26.65
N CYS A 518 -2.96 0.14 25.96
CA CYS A 518 -1.94 -0.91 26.03
C CYS A 518 -1.35 -1.07 27.45
N LEU A 519 -1.52 -0.07 28.33
CA LEU A 519 -1.14 -0.13 29.74
C LEU A 519 -2.08 -1.01 30.59
N ASN A 520 -3.21 -1.45 30.03
CA ASN A 520 -4.19 -2.27 30.73
C ASN A 520 -3.80 -3.76 30.68
N GLN A 521 -3.67 -4.38 31.85
CA GLN A 521 -3.24 -5.79 31.97
C GLN A 521 -4.22 -6.78 31.34
N GLN A 522 -5.53 -6.50 31.35
CA GLN A 522 -6.52 -7.35 30.67
C GLN A 522 -6.32 -7.32 29.15
N VAL A 523 -5.98 -6.15 28.59
CA VAL A 523 -5.65 -6.03 27.16
C VAL A 523 -4.42 -6.87 26.85
N LEU A 524 -3.32 -6.72 27.58
CA LEU A 524 -2.09 -7.49 27.35
C LEU A 524 -2.33 -9.01 27.46
N SER A 525 -3.13 -9.44 28.44
CA SER A 525 -3.52 -10.85 28.59
C SER A 525 -4.37 -11.37 27.43
N ILE A 526 -5.29 -10.56 26.86
CA ILE A 526 -6.04 -10.92 25.63
C ILE A 526 -5.10 -11.23 24.47
N PHE A 527 -3.99 -10.48 24.35
CA PHE A 527 -2.97 -10.72 23.34
C PHE A 527 -1.94 -11.80 23.73
N GLY A 528 -2.05 -12.36 24.93
CA GLY A 528 -1.22 -13.46 25.41
C GLY A 528 0.11 -13.01 26.04
N HIS A 529 0.17 -11.79 26.56
CA HIS A 529 1.36 -11.24 27.23
C HIS A 529 1.10 -11.06 28.73
N GLU A 530 2.01 -11.59 29.56
CA GLU A 530 1.94 -11.48 31.02
C GLU A 530 3.33 -11.16 31.60
N GLY A 531 3.37 -10.64 32.83
CA GLY A 531 4.63 -10.38 33.56
C GLY A 531 5.60 -9.47 32.80
N GLN A 532 6.88 -9.86 32.77
CA GLN A 532 7.94 -9.05 32.14
C GLN A 532 7.73 -8.90 30.62
N ASP A 533 7.16 -9.91 29.96
CA ASP A 533 6.89 -9.85 28.52
C ASP A 533 5.85 -8.77 28.21
N ALA A 534 4.80 -8.65 29.04
CA ALA A 534 3.80 -7.60 28.94
C ALA A 534 4.40 -6.20 29.13
N GLU A 535 5.29 -6.07 30.11
CA GLU A 535 6.03 -4.84 30.38
C GLU A 535 6.93 -4.46 29.18
N ASP A 536 7.63 -5.40 28.56
CA ASP A 536 8.45 -5.18 27.35
C ASP A 536 7.61 -4.79 26.13
N VAL A 537 6.46 -5.43 25.94
CA VAL A 537 5.49 -5.05 24.89
C VAL A 537 5.03 -3.61 25.05
N VAL A 538 4.69 -3.18 26.28
CA VAL A 538 4.33 -1.78 26.57
C VAL A 538 5.48 -0.85 26.24
N TYR A 539 6.68 -1.14 26.77
CA TYR A 539 7.84 -0.28 26.56
C TYR A 539 8.17 -0.09 25.08
N ILE A 540 8.22 -1.19 24.31
CA ILE A 540 8.51 -1.13 22.89
C ILE A 540 7.39 -0.48 22.09
N ASN A 541 6.12 -0.60 22.50
CA ASN A 541 5.03 0.15 21.86
C ASN A 541 5.26 1.66 21.96
N TRP A 542 5.56 2.15 23.17
CA TRP A 542 5.82 3.57 23.43
C TRP A 542 7.12 4.05 22.78
N LEU A 543 8.21 3.27 22.86
CA LEU A 543 9.50 3.59 22.24
C LEU A 543 9.36 3.66 20.72
N ASN A 544 8.61 2.73 20.12
CA ASN A 544 8.31 2.76 18.70
C ASN A 544 7.51 4.00 18.30
N MET A 545 6.55 4.45 19.12
CA MET A 545 5.77 5.66 18.84
C MET A 545 6.67 6.90 18.78
N VAL A 546 7.53 7.10 19.78
CA VAL A 546 8.44 8.26 19.82
C VAL A 546 9.45 8.20 18.68
N ARG A 547 9.99 7.01 18.37
CA ARG A 547 10.88 6.78 17.22
C ARG A 547 10.18 7.08 15.90
N ALA A 548 8.96 6.60 15.71
CA ALA A 548 8.18 6.84 14.51
C ALA A 548 7.81 8.32 14.35
N GLY A 549 7.61 9.06 15.45
CA GLY A 549 7.42 10.50 15.42
C GLY A 549 8.62 11.25 14.83
N LEU A 550 9.86 10.87 15.21
CA LEU A 550 11.07 11.46 14.64
C LEU A 550 11.21 11.08 13.15
N LEU A 551 11.06 9.80 12.82
CA LEU A 551 11.11 9.31 11.44
C LEU A 551 10.05 9.97 10.56
N GLY A 552 8.91 10.36 11.14
CA GLY A 552 7.83 11.05 10.45
C GLY A 552 8.28 12.33 9.73
N LEU A 553 9.35 13.00 10.20
CA LEU A 553 9.90 14.21 9.57
C LEU A 553 10.25 14.02 8.09
N GLU A 554 10.55 12.80 7.64
CA GLU A 554 10.70 12.46 6.22
C GLU A 554 9.51 12.96 5.38
N PHE A 555 8.30 12.86 5.93
CA PHE A 555 7.03 13.14 5.28
C PHE A 555 6.59 14.60 5.40
N TYR A 556 7.39 15.46 6.03
CA TYR A 556 7.18 16.90 6.04
C TYR A 556 7.85 17.56 4.83
N THR A 557 7.18 18.53 4.21
CA THR A 557 7.74 19.39 3.15
C THR A 557 7.96 20.79 3.72
N PRO A 558 9.22 21.21 3.97
CA PRO A 558 9.51 22.54 4.51
C PRO A 558 9.00 23.70 3.64
N GLU A 559 9.07 23.55 2.31
CA GLU A 559 8.75 24.60 1.33
C GLU A 559 7.26 24.95 1.35
N SER A 560 6.40 23.94 1.45
CA SER A 560 4.93 24.10 1.53
C SER A 560 4.38 24.09 2.96
N LYS A 561 5.25 23.87 3.96
CA LYS A 561 4.90 23.68 5.37
C LYS A 561 3.77 22.66 5.58
N SER A 562 3.80 21.58 4.82
CA SER A 562 2.73 20.59 4.79
C SER A 562 3.25 19.18 5.05
N TRP A 563 2.42 18.41 5.74
CA TRP A 563 2.63 16.98 5.92
C TRP A 563 2.03 16.20 4.76
N ARG A 564 2.76 15.21 4.25
CA ARG A 564 2.34 14.37 3.11
C ARG A 564 1.70 13.04 3.54
N GLN A 565 1.74 12.69 4.83
CA GLN A 565 1.20 11.43 5.35
C GLN A 565 0.59 11.64 6.76
N ALA A 566 -0.68 11.26 6.91
CA ALA A 566 -1.50 11.54 8.10
C ALA A 566 -0.97 10.87 9.39
N HIS A 567 -0.72 9.56 9.37
CA HIS A 567 -0.19 8.83 10.54
C HIS A 567 1.18 9.34 11.00
N MET A 568 2.05 9.76 10.09
CA MET A 568 3.39 10.26 10.41
C MET A 568 3.33 11.64 11.05
N GLN A 569 2.41 12.50 10.59
CA GLN A 569 2.09 13.75 11.29
C GLN A 569 1.52 13.46 12.69
N ALA A 570 0.59 12.52 12.81
CA ALA A 570 0.01 12.10 14.09
C ALA A 570 1.06 11.59 15.09
N ARG A 571 1.99 10.75 14.64
CA ARG A 571 3.09 10.23 15.46
C ARG A 571 4.06 11.33 15.88
N PHE A 572 4.33 12.30 14.99
CA PHE A 572 5.12 13.49 15.34
C PHE A 572 4.42 14.36 16.38
N VAL A 573 3.11 14.57 16.26
CA VAL A 573 2.30 15.27 17.26
C VAL A 573 2.40 14.57 18.62
N ILE A 574 2.26 13.24 18.66
CA ILE A 574 2.37 12.46 19.89
C ILE A 574 3.78 12.58 20.50
N LEU A 575 4.84 12.48 19.69
CA LEU A 575 6.21 12.72 20.15
C LEU A 575 6.35 14.11 20.81
N ARG A 576 5.78 15.15 20.18
CA ARG A 576 5.83 16.53 20.70
C ARG A 576 5.06 16.68 22.02
N VAL A 577 3.93 16.01 22.17
CA VAL A 577 3.17 15.96 23.44
C VAL A 577 3.99 15.30 24.55
N LEU A 578 4.68 14.20 24.25
CA LEU A 578 5.50 13.48 25.23
C LEU A 578 6.80 14.23 25.58
N LEU A 579 7.39 14.97 24.65
CA LEU A 579 8.52 15.87 24.92
C LEU A 579 8.09 17.06 25.79
N GLU A 580 6.92 17.65 25.52
CA GLU A 580 6.38 18.76 26.32
C GLU A 580 6.07 18.33 27.76
N ALA A 581 5.65 17.07 27.96
CA ALA A 581 5.40 16.52 29.29
C ALA A 581 6.63 16.60 30.23
N GLY A 582 7.84 16.68 29.67
CA GLY A 582 9.06 16.91 30.42
C GLY A 582 9.42 15.75 31.35
N GLU A 583 9.96 16.08 32.53
CA GLU A 583 10.35 15.13 33.59
C GLU A 583 11.36 14.05 33.14
N GLY A 584 12.03 14.26 32.00
CA GLY A 584 12.93 13.27 31.40
C GLY A 584 12.22 11.99 30.96
N LEU A 585 10.94 12.05 30.57
CA LEU A 585 10.24 10.90 29.99
C LEU A 585 10.83 10.51 28.63
N VAL A 586 10.96 11.49 27.72
CA VAL A 586 11.54 11.32 26.38
C VAL A 586 12.75 12.23 26.23
N GLY A 587 13.87 11.67 25.81
CA GLY A 587 15.05 12.43 25.37
C GLY A 587 15.19 12.40 23.86
N LEU A 588 15.68 13.50 23.29
CA LEU A 588 16.00 13.62 21.87
C LEU A 588 17.29 14.43 21.72
N GLU A 589 18.37 13.76 21.34
CA GLU A 589 19.70 14.34 21.24
C GLU A 589 20.25 14.21 19.82
N GLU A 590 20.87 15.27 19.32
CA GLU A 590 21.65 15.24 18.08
C GLU A 590 23.07 14.79 18.38
N MET A 591 23.61 13.89 17.56
CA MET A 591 24.93 13.31 17.76
C MET A 591 25.63 13.06 16.44
N THR A 592 26.87 12.56 16.52
CA THR A 592 27.61 12.10 15.36
C THR A 592 27.64 10.58 15.39
N GLY A 593 27.19 9.96 14.31
CA GLY A 593 27.20 8.51 14.18
C GLY A 593 28.63 7.97 14.07
N GLN A 594 28.77 6.64 14.20
CA GLN A 594 30.07 5.97 14.11
C GLN A 594 30.76 6.17 12.74
N ASP A 595 29.98 6.48 11.70
CA ASP A 595 30.43 6.81 10.35
C ASP A 595 30.86 8.29 10.18
N GLY A 596 30.89 9.07 11.27
CA GLY A 596 31.28 10.48 11.25
C GLY A 596 30.21 11.43 10.69
N ARG A 597 29.04 10.92 10.30
CA ARG A 597 27.93 11.73 9.76
C ARG A 597 26.94 12.15 10.86
N PRO A 598 26.12 13.19 10.63
CA PRO A 598 25.03 13.56 11.55
C PRO A 598 24.13 12.37 11.90
N ASP A 599 23.75 12.25 13.16
CA ASP A 599 22.87 11.21 13.69
C ASP A 599 22.03 11.78 14.85
N ALA A 600 21.09 10.99 15.37
CA ALA A 600 20.29 11.37 16.53
C ALA A 600 20.08 10.18 17.48
N ARG A 601 19.63 10.46 18.70
CA ARG A 601 19.29 9.44 19.69
C ARG A 601 17.99 9.80 20.40
N ILE A 602 17.11 8.81 20.49
CA ILE A 602 15.90 8.86 21.29
C ILE A 602 16.10 7.99 22.52
N THR A 603 15.70 8.51 23.67
CA THR A 603 15.61 7.75 24.92
C THR A 603 14.20 7.82 25.47
N LEU A 604 13.74 6.73 26.10
CA LEU A 604 12.45 6.65 26.76
C LEU A 604 12.64 6.05 28.16
N ASP A 605 12.25 6.78 29.21
CA ASP A 605 12.31 6.31 30.59
C ASP A 605 11.10 5.42 30.91
N ARG A 606 11.35 4.11 30.95
CA ARG A 606 10.34 3.07 31.26
C ARG A 606 9.55 3.36 32.55
N SER A 607 10.22 3.85 33.59
CA SER A 607 9.61 4.07 34.90
C SER A 607 8.57 5.20 34.91
N LYS A 608 8.62 6.07 33.91
CA LYS A 608 7.75 7.25 33.80
C LYS A 608 6.58 7.06 32.84
N ILE A 609 6.47 5.93 32.15
CA ILE A 609 5.36 5.65 31.22
C ILE A 609 4.03 5.67 31.96
N HIS A 610 3.91 4.94 33.08
CA HIS A 610 2.64 4.83 33.83
C HIS A 610 2.26 6.10 34.60
N THR A 611 3.20 7.05 34.76
CA THR A 611 3.02 8.27 35.55
C THR A 611 2.99 9.50 34.65
N VAL A 612 4.12 9.92 34.11
CA VAL A 612 4.25 11.12 33.26
C VAL A 612 3.58 10.89 31.91
N GLY A 613 3.94 9.80 31.22
CA GLY A 613 3.46 9.50 29.87
C GLY A 613 1.95 9.31 29.83
N LYS A 614 1.42 8.43 30.69
CA LYS A 614 -0.02 8.17 30.81
C LYS A 614 -0.81 9.45 31.08
N ASN A 615 -0.35 10.32 31.98
CA ASN A 615 -1.03 11.56 32.30
C ASN A 615 -0.96 12.60 31.17
N ALA A 616 0.12 12.63 30.40
CA ALA A 616 0.23 13.47 29.21
C ALA A 616 -0.76 13.01 28.12
N ILE A 617 -0.76 11.72 27.79
CA ILE A 617 -1.69 11.14 26.82
C ILE A 617 -3.14 11.26 27.29
N HIS A 618 -3.44 11.05 28.58
CA HIS A 618 -4.79 11.23 29.13
C HIS A 618 -5.34 12.63 28.84
N ARG A 619 -4.59 13.68 29.22
CA ARG A 619 -5.02 15.09 29.03
C ARG A 619 -5.15 15.44 27.56
N PHE A 620 -4.19 15.02 26.74
CA PHE A 620 -4.20 15.30 25.32
C PHE A 620 -5.35 14.59 24.60
N LEU A 621 -5.56 13.31 24.87
CA LEU A 621 -6.62 12.49 24.29
C LEU A 621 -8.03 12.97 24.70
N CYS A 622 -8.20 13.42 25.95
CA CYS A 622 -9.43 14.09 26.39
C CYS A 622 -9.75 15.30 25.50
N LYS A 623 -8.79 16.21 25.33
CA LYS A 623 -8.93 17.38 24.46
C LYS A 623 -9.27 17.00 23.01
N LEU A 624 -8.55 16.01 22.47
CA LEU A 624 -8.81 15.53 21.10
C LEU A 624 -10.26 15.08 20.93
N GLN A 625 -10.76 14.27 21.87
CA GLN A 625 -12.14 13.79 21.81
C GLN A 625 -13.14 14.91 22.00
N VAL A 626 -12.89 15.84 22.93
CA VAL A 626 -13.81 16.95 23.22
C VAL A 626 -14.00 17.83 21.98
N PHE A 627 -12.92 18.32 21.38
CA PHE A 627 -13.01 19.16 20.19
C PHE A 627 -13.64 18.43 19.00
N LYS A 628 -13.31 17.14 18.82
CA LYS A 628 -13.95 16.29 17.81
C LYS A 628 -15.46 16.18 18.04
N SER A 629 -15.88 15.86 19.26
CA SER A 629 -17.29 15.66 19.61
C SER A 629 -18.12 16.92 19.42
N THR A 630 -17.58 18.08 19.79
CA THR A 630 -18.29 19.37 19.78
C THR A 630 -18.17 20.11 18.45
N ALA A 631 -17.53 19.54 17.43
CA ALA A 631 -17.25 20.22 16.16
C ALA A 631 -16.46 21.54 16.32
N ASP A 632 -15.63 21.65 17.37
CA ASP A 632 -14.82 22.84 17.63
C ASP A 632 -13.55 22.81 16.77
N VAL A 633 -13.72 23.22 15.52
CA VAL A 633 -12.64 23.23 14.51
C VAL A 633 -11.54 24.22 14.89
N GLU A 634 -11.89 25.37 15.47
CA GLU A 634 -10.93 26.41 15.82
C GLU A 634 -10.03 25.94 16.97
N GLY A 635 -10.62 25.43 18.07
CA GLY A 635 -9.87 24.85 19.17
C GLY A 635 -9.08 23.61 18.76
N GLY A 636 -9.67 22.74 17.94
CA GLY A 636 -9.02 21.55 17.41
C GLY A 636 -7.80 21.88 16.55
N ARG A 637 -7.91 22.84 15.61
CA ARG A 637 -6.77 23.30 14.79
C ARG A 637 -5.71 23.97 15.63
N ALA A 638 -6.09 24.87 16.53
CA ALA A 638 -5.13 25.54 17.40
C ALA A 638 -4.29 24.55 18.22
N LEU A 639 -4.92 23.52 18.79
CA LEU A 639 -4.21 22.44 19.48
C LEU A 639 -3.32 21.65 18.52
N TYR A 640 -3.88 21.12 17.43
CA TYR A 640 -3.20 20.14 16.59
C TYR A 640 -2.07 20.75 15.74
N ASP A 641 -2.30 21.95 15.18
CA ASP A 641 -1.30 22.65 14.38
C ASP A 641 -0.11 23.10 15.25
N SER A 642 -0.34 23.39 16.54
CA SER A 642 0.73 23.76 17.48
C SER A 642 1.73 22.62 17.71
N TYR A 643 1.25 21.38 17.86
CA TYR A 643 2.12 20.21 18.02
C TYR A 643 2.64 19.67 16.69
N SER A 644 1.93 19.85 15.58
CA SER A 644 2.39 19.38 14.26
C SER A 644 3.35 20.34 13.54
N ALA A 645 3.56 21.54 14.09
CA ALA A 645 4.51 22.51 13.57
C ALA A 645 5.96 21.98 13.65
N VAL A 646 6.65 22.08 12.52
CA VAL A 646 8.08 21.73 12.40
C VAL A 646 8.88 23.01 12.23
N SER A 647 9.72 23.34 13.23
CA SER A 647 10.54 24.55 13.26
C SER A 647 12.00 24.24 13.58
N ASP A 648 12.87 25.19 13.25
CA ASP A 648 14.27 25.25 13.70
C ASP A 648 14.45 25.91 15.07
N GLY A 649 13.41 26.61 15.57
CA GLY A 649 13.35 27.18 16.92
C GLY A 649 12.72 26.23 17.96
N GLY A 650 13.01 26.49 19.25
CA GLY A 650 12.53 25.71 20.40
C GLY A 650 13.65 24.94 21.10
N SER A 651 13.29 23.90 21.87
CA SER A 651 14.26 23.02 22.55
C SER A 651 15.00 22.07 21.60
N HIS A 652 14.42 21.77 20.43
CA HIS A 652 15.00 20.91 19.40
C HIS A 652 14.81 21.52 18.02
N ASN A 653 15.84 21.43 17.17
CA ASN A 653 15.78 21.88 15.78
C ASN A 653 15.25 20.75 14.89
N PHE A 654 13.94 20.69 14.71
CA PHE A 654 13.30 19.61 13.95
C PHE A 654 13.56 19.70 12.44
N LEU A 655 13.87 20.88 11.90
CA LEU A 655 14.27 21.01 10.49
C LEU A 655 15.65 20.38 10.24
N ARG A 656 16.62 20.55 11.15
CA ARG A 656 17.94 19.90 11.07
C ARG A 656 17.86 18.39 11.35
N LEU A 657 17.04 17.98 12.31
CA LEU A 657 16.76 16.57 12.56
C LEU A 657 16.13 15.90 11.34
N ARG A 658 15.27 16.61 10.58
CA ARG A 658 14.74 16.10 9.32
C ARG A 658 15.83 15.78 8.31
N GLU A 659 16.83 16.65 8.16
CA GLU A 659 17.98 16.38 7.27
C GLU A 659 18.72 15.11 7.71
N THR A 660 18.88 14.92 9.02
CA THR A 660 19.48 13.72 9.60
C THR A 660 18.62 12.47 9.35
N VAL A 661 17.30 12.56 9.51
CA VAL A 661 16.35 11.48 9.20
C VAL A 661 16.44 11.07 7.73
N LEU A 662 16.49 12.04 6.81
CA LEU A 662 16.64 11.77 5.38
C LEU A 662 18.00 11.15 5.05
N LEU A 663 19.07 11.58 5.73
CA LEU A 663 20.42 11.05 5.57
C LEU A 663 20.54 9.59 6.04
N ARG A 664 19.80 9.24 7.11
CA ARG A 664 19.78 7.92 7.75
C ARG A 664 18.62 7.03 7.26
N LYS A 665 17.86 7.49 6.26
CA LYS A 665 16.73 6.76 5.70
C LYS A 665 17.20 5.45 5.06
N GLU A 666 16.50 4.36 5.38
CA GLU A 666 16.71 3.08 4.71
C GLU A 666 15.83 2.92 3.48
N ALA A 667 16.34 2.21 2.47
CA ALA A 667 15.53 1.79 1.35
C ALA A 667 14.42 0.84 1.83
N ARG A 668 13.20 1.01 1.31
CA ARG A 668 12.06 0.13 1.63
C ARG A 668 12.40 -1.30 1.25
N LYS A 669 12.04 -2.25 2.11
CA LYS A 669 12.28 -3.68 1.88
C LYS A 669 11.46 -4.21 0.71
N MET A 670 12.00 -5.23 0.04
CA MET A 670 11.26 -6.03 -0.92
C MET A 670 10.74 -7.31 -0.26
N PHE A 671 9.62 -7.81 -0.78
CA PHE A 671 8.96 -9.00 -0.24
C PHE A 671 9.10 -10.17 -1.22
N VAL A 672 9.54 -11.31 -0.70
CA VAL A 672 9.49 -12.59 -1.42
C VAL A 672 8.18 -13.27 -1.07
N GLN A 673 7.35 -13.56 -2.07
CA GLN A 673 6.06 -14.22 -1.88
C GLN A 673 6.12 -15.67 -2.31
N ALA A 674 5.50 -16.55 -1.54
CA ALA A 674 5.37 -17.97 -1.87
C ALA A 674 4.60 -18.19 -3.20
N ASN A 675 4.75 -19.39 -3.75
CA ASN A 675 3.91 -19.90 -4.84
C ASN A 675 3.01 -21.01 -4.32
N THR A 676 1.91 -21.28 -5.03
CA THR A 676 1.12 -22.50 -4.83
C THR A 676 1.19 -23.36 -6.10
N ARG A 677 1.28 -24.68 -5.93
CA ARG A 677 1.35 -25.65 -7.04
C ARG A 677 0.39 -26.80 -6.86
N ILE A 678 -0.09 -27.35 -7.96
CA ILE A 678 -0.96 -28.54 -7.95
C ILE A 678 -0.12 -29.77 -8.31
N ASN A 679 0.15 -30.62 -7.32
CA ASN A 679 0.78 -31.94 -7.47
C ASN A 679 -0.18 -33.03 -6.94
N GLY A 680 -1.39 -33.10 -7.50
CA GLY A 680 -2.50 -33.87 -6.96
C GLY A 680 -3.23 -33.18 -5.80
N ILE A 681 -2.48 -32.54 -4.89
CA ILE A 681 -2.98 -31.57 -3.91
C ILE A 681 -2.31 -30.20 -4.13
N VAL A 682 -2.90 -29.14 -3.57
CA VAL A 682 -2.28 -27.81 -3.57
C VAL A 682 -1.21 -27.73 -2.48
N GLU A 683 0.02 -27.45 -2.90
CA GLU A 683 1.21 -27.31 -2.06
C GLU A 683 1.70 -25.85 -2.06
N LEU A 684 2.26 -25.42 -0.93
CA LEU A 684 2.95 -24.13 -0.80
C LEU A 684 4.43 -24.31 -1.12
N VAL A 685 4.99 -23.41 -1.92
CA VAL A 685 6.42 -23.37 -2.26
C VAL A 685 7.00 -22.07 -1.77
N GLU A 686 7.89 -22.17 -0.78
CA GLU A 686 8.56 -21.04 -0.14
C GLU A 686 9.92 -20.77 -0.77
N TYR A 687 10.40 -19.54 -0.56
CA TYR A 687 11.69 -19.07 -1.07
C TYR A 687 12.41 -18.28 0.01
N GLU A 688 13.73 -18.25 -0.07
CA GLU A 688 14.57 -17.45 0.82
C GLU A 688 14.27 -15.95 0.68
N GLY A 689 14.36 -15.21 1.80
CA GLY A 689 14.32 -13.74 1.81
C GLY A 689 15.60 -13.11 1.26
N SER A 690 15.90 -13.35 -0.02
CA SER A 690 17.09 -12.85 -0.71
C SER A 690 16.74 -12.42 -2.15
N ALA A 691 17.62 -11.66 -2.81
CA ALA A 691 17.41 -11.26 -4.20
C ALA A 691 17.28 -12.49 -5.12
N ALA A 692 18.12 -13.50 -4.89
CA ALA A 692 18.06 -14.79 -5.59
C ALA A 692 16.76 -15.53 -5.31
N GLY A 693 16.28 -15.54 -4.05
CA GLY A 693 14.99 -16.13 -3.69
C GLY A 693 13.81 -15.42 -4.35
N LEU A 694 13.83 -14.08 -4.42
CA LEU A 694 12.80 -13.30 -5.13
C LEU A 694 12.77 -13.64 -6.61
N ILE A 695 13.93 -13.62 -7.28
CA ILE A 695 14.06 -14.01 -8.69
C ILE A 695 13.51 -15.41 -8.91
N ARG A 696 13.96 -16.38 -8.11
CA ARG A 696 13.50 -17.77 -8.19
C ARG A 696 11.98 -17.87 -8.06
N SER A 697 11.38 -17.14 -7.11
CA SER A 697 9.93 -17.13 -6.92
C SER A 697 9.16 -16.70 -8.16
N PHE A 698 9.69 -15.78 -8.98
CA PHE A 698 9.07 -15.30 -10.21
C PHE A 698 9.27 -16.25 -11.37
N ILE A 699 10.47 -16.83 -11.53
CA ILE A 699 10.75 -17.84 -12.57
C ILE A 699 9.87 -19.08 -12.37
N GLU A 700 9.64 -19.45 -11.11
CA GLU A 700 8.82 -20.58 -10.74
C GLU A 700 7.30 -20.32 -10.77
N ARG A 701 6.87 -19.07 -11.02
CA ARG A 701 5.48 -18.60 -10.94
C ARG A 701 4.66 -18.86 -12.20
N PHE A 702 5.30 -18.80 -13.36
CA PHE A 702 4.65 -18.85 -14.68
C PHE A 702 5.19 -20.00 -15.56
N GLN A 703 5.54 -21.14 -14.96
CA GLN A 703 6.23 -22.22 -15.68
C GLN A 703 5.39 -22.89 -16.77
N GLU A 704 4.08 -22.97 -16.60
CA GLU A 704 3.18 -23.74 -17.48
C GLU A 704 3.05 -23.16 -18.89
N ASP A 705 3.11 -21.82 -19.02
CA ASP A 705 2.88 -21.08 -20.26
C ASP A 705 3.89 -19.96 -20.50
N ALA A 706 5.10 -20.11 -19.94
CA ALA A 706 6.11 -19.07 -19.87
C ALA A 706 6.47 -18.45 -21.23
N GLU A 707 6.68 -19.28 -22.27
CA GLU A 707 7.06 -18.80 -23.60
C GLU A 707 5.92 -18.03 -24.30
N GLN A 708 4.68 -18.50 -24.17
CA GLN A 708 3.51 -17.80 -24.71
C GLN A 708 3.30 -16.46 -23.99
N LEU A 709 3.42 -16.46 -22.65
CA LEU A 709 3.27 -15.26 -21.85
C LEU A 709 4.30 -14.19 -22.22
N GLU A 710 5.55 -14.58 -22.45
CA GLU A 710 6.58 -13.68 -22.94
C GLU A 710 6.25 -13.10 -24.32
N ALA A 711 5.80 -13.94 -25.25
CA ALA A 711 5.38 -13.50 -26.57
C ALA A 711 4.22 -12.50 -26.50
N ASP A 712 3.20 -12.79 -25.67
CA ASP A 712 2.04 -11.92 -25.46
C ASP A 712 2.46 -10.55 -24.88
N LEU A 713 3.36 -10.52 -23.89
CA LEU A 713 3.87 -9.28 -23.31
C LEU A 713 4.65 -8.44 -24.34
N LEU A 714 5.50 -9.08 -25.15
CA LEU A 714 6.24 -8.40 -26.21
C LEU A 714 5.32 -7.87 -27.31
N GLU A 715 4.29 -8.63 -27.69
CA GLU A 715 3.31 -8.21 -28.70
C GLU A 715 2.46 -7.04 -28.18
N LEU A 716 1.96 -7.13 -26.95
CA LEU A 716 1.23 -6.03 -26.30
C LEU A 716 2.07 -4.76 -26.24
N ASN A 717 3.34 -4.87 -25.84
CA ASN A 717 4.22 -3.71 -25.75
C ASN A 717 4.57 -3.12 -27.13
N LYS A 718 4.75 -3.98 -28.15
CA LYS A 718 5.03 -3.57 -29.53
C LYS A 718 3.84 -2.90 -30.19
N ARG A 719 2.61 -3.37 -29.92
CA ARG A 719 1.36 -2.76 -30.41
C ARG A 719 1.25 -1.28 -30.03
N ASP A 720 1.89 -0.90 -28.92
CA ASP A 720 1.87 0.45 -28.40
C ASP A 720 3.11 1.29 -28.77
N ASP A 721 4.01 0.80 -29.64
CA ASP A 721 5.26 1.49 -29.98
C ASP A 721 5.04 2.92 -30.51
N ASP A 722 4.00 3.12 -31.31
CA ASP A 722 3.65 4.42 -31.90
C ASP A 722 3.17 5.45 -30.86
N TRP A 723 2.84 5.02 -29.64
CA TRP A 723 2.32 5.88 -28.57
C TRP A 723 3.36 6.28 -27.53
N LYS A 724 4.59 5.76 -27.61
CA LYS A 724 5.60 5.89 -26.54
C LYS A 724 6.30 7.25 -26.50
N ASN A 725 6.28 8.00 -27.60
CA ASN A 725 7.01 9.28 -27.74
C ASN A 725 6.14 10.50 -27.45
#